data_AF-A0A6I9W4D7-F1
#
_entry.id   AF-A0A6I9W4D7-F1
#
_cell.length_a   1.000
_cell.length_b   1.000
_cell.length_c   1.000
_cell.angle_alpha   90.00
_cell.angle_beta   90.00
_cell.angle_gamma   90.00
#
_symmetry.space_group_name_H-M   'P 1'
#
loop_
_entity.id
_entity.type
_entity.pdbx_description
1 polymer ?
#
loop_
_entity_poly.entity_id
_entity_poly.type
_entity_poly.pdbx_seq_one_letter_code
_entity_poly.pdbx_strand_id
1 'polypeptide(L)'
;MAGNAGMEQLIPIVNKLQDAFTQLGVHMQLDLPQIAVVGGQSAGKSSVLENFVGKDFLPRGSGIVTRRPLILQLINSPTEFAEFLHCKGKKFVDFEEVRKEIEAETDRVTGSNKGISNIPINLRVYSPNVLNLTLIDLPGLTKVPIGDQPADIESQIKAMIFQFIKRENCLILAVTPANTDLANSDALKLAKEVDPQGVRTIGVITKLDLMDDGTDARDILENKLLPLRRGYIGVVNRSQKDIEGRKDIKNALAAERKFFLSHPAYRHLADRLGTPYLQRVLNQQLTNHIRDTLPALRDRLQKQQLALEKDVEQYKHFRPDDPAIKTKAMLQMIQQLQSDFERTIEGSGSAQINTNELSGGAKINRLFHERFPFEIVKMEFDEKELRREIAFAIRNIHGIRVGLFTPDMAFEAIVKKQINRLKEPSLKCVDLVVQELSNVVRICTDRMSRYPRLREETERIITTHIRQREQMCKEQLILLVDCELAYMNTNHEDFIGFANAAASSHNASAQQSSENAVKSGRHTLGNQVIRKGYMCIHNLGIMKGGSRDYWFVLTSESISWFKDEEEREKKYMLPLDGLKLRDLEQGFMSRRHLFALFNPEGRNVYKDYKQLELSCETQDDVDSWKASFLRAGVYPEKSTEQANGEGEEGYEGGTEGQSSMDPQLERQVETIRNLVDSYMKIVTKTTRDLVPKTIMHLIINNAKDFINGELLAHLYASGDQASMMEESPEEAQKREEMLRMYHACKEALRIIGDVSMATVSTPVPPPVKNDWLVSGDNPRLSPPSPGGPRRGVTQPPPISSSRAPPPVPGSGRPAPAIPNRPGPGGPPPTRANPGLPPPMIPSRGGGLQQRVTQAATQAAAQAAVNELMDAFKIK
;
A
#
# COMPACT_ATOMS: atom_id res chain seq x y z
N MET A 1 48.53 19.38 -32.20
CA MET A 1 47.48 19.59 -31.19
C MET A 1 46.90 18.24 -30.79
N ALA A 2 47.27 17.71 -29.62
CA ALA A 2 47.01 16.32 -29.21
C ALA A 2 45.90 16.19 -28.13
N GLY A 3 45.10 17.24 -27.89
CA GLY A 3 44.17 17.29 -26.75
C GLY A 3 42.79 16.64 -26.94
N ASN A 4 42.37 16.32 -28.17
CA ASN A 4 41.00 15.86 -28.46
C ASN A 4 40.84 14.35 -28.71
N ALA A 5 41.93 13.59 -28.81
CA ALA A 5 41.86 12.16 -29.14
C ALA A 5 41.15 11.32 -28.05
N GLY A 6 41.28 11.68 -26.77
CA GLY A 6 40.53 11.03 -25.67
C GLY A 6 39.05 11.42 -25.62
N MET A 7 38.68 12.57 -26.20
CA MET A 7 37.30 13.07 -26.24
C MET A 7 36.47 12.39 -27.33
N GLU A 8 37.08 12.02 -28.46
CA GLU A 8 36.40 11.29 -29.55
C GLU A 8 35.95 9.87 -29.15
N GLN A 9 36.50 9.31 -28.06
CA GLN A 9 36.17 7.97 -27.55
C GLN A 9 34.87 7.93 -26.73
N LEU A 10 34.39 9.07 -26.21
CA LEU A 10 33.23 9.14 -25.31
C LEU A 10 31.90 8.76 -25.99
N ILE A 11 31.78 9.02 -27.29
CA ILE A 11 30.53 8.79 -28.03
C ILE A 11 30.33 7.31 -28.38
N PRO A 12 31.35 6.56 -28.84
CA PRO A 12 31.29 5.09 -28.90
C PRO A 12 30.94 4.43 -27.57
N ILE A 13 31.36 4.99 -26.44
CA ILE A 13 31.03 4.46 -25.10
C ILE A 13 29.54 4.63 -24.79
N VAL A 14 28.97 5.79 -25.09
CA VAL A 14 27.52 6.01 -24.97
C VAL A 14 26.74 5.00 -25.81
N ASN A 15 27.20 4.71 -27.03
CA ASN A 15 26.60 3.69 -27.88
C ASN A 15 26.74 2.28 -27.27
N LYS A 16 27.92 1.93 -26.73
CA LYS A 16 28.12 0.66 -26.00
C LYS A 16 27.20 0.52 -24.78
N LEU A 17 26.96 1.62 -24.05
CA LEU A 17 26.02 1.64 -22.94
C LEU A 17 24.59 1.39 -23.45
N GLN A 18 24.14 2.11 -24.48
CA GLN A 18 22.81 1.86 -25.08
C GLN A 18 22.65 0.42 -25.56
N ASP A 19 23.67 -0.12 -26.24
CA ASP A 19 23.65 -1.48 -26.75
C ASP A 19 23.62 -2.51 -25.61
N ALA A 20 24.37 -2.31 -24.52
CA ALA A 20 24.36 -3.21 -23.36
C ALA A 20 22.96 -3.34 -22.73
N PHE A 21 22.23 -2.23 -22.56
CA PHE A 21 20.85 -2.28 -22.04
C PHE A 21 19.87 -2.89 -23.05
N THR A 22 20.05 -2.59 -24.35
CA THR A 22 19.18 -3.09 -25.42
C THR A 22 19.35 -4.60 -25.63
N GLN A 23 20.59 -5.12 -25.59
CA GLN A 23 20.89 -6.54 -25.73
C GLN A 23 20.35 -7.38 -24.57
N LEU A 24 20.30 -6.81 -23.36
CA LEU A 24 19.79 -7.48 -22.17
C LEU A 24 18.26 -7.38 -22.02
N GLY A 25 17.58 -6.73 -22.98
CA GLY A 25 16.12 -6.56 -22.96
C GLY A 25 15.62 -5.64 -21.84
N VAL A 26 16.51 -4.82 -21.28
CA VAL A 26 16.23 -3.95 -20.14
C VAL A 26 15.88 -2.55 -20.65
N HIS A 27 14.64 -2.13 -20.48
CA HIS A 27 14.20 -0.76 -20.76
C HIS A 27 14.68 0.21 -19.67
N MET A 28 15.98 0.46 -19.59
CA MET A 28 16.50 1.58 -18.81
C MET A 28 16.53 2.81 -19.70
N GLN A 29 15.74 3.83 -19.36
CA GLN A 29 15.83 5.16 -20.00
C GLN A 29 17.15 5.81 -19.56
N LEU A 30 18.23 5.48 -20.26
CA LEU A 30 19.47 6.23 -20.14
C LEU A 30 19.24 7.61 -20.76
N ASP A 31 19.13 8.65 -19.92
CA ASP A 31 19.11 10.05 -20.34
C ASP A 31 20.50 10.46 -20.85
N LEU A 32 20.82 9.98 -22.05
CA LEU A 32 22.05 10.30 -22.73
C LEU A 32 21.95 11.66 -23.40
N PRO A 33 23.06 12.41 -23.47
CA PRO A 33 23.14 13.67 -24.19
C PRO A 33 22.66 13.55 -25.64
N GLN A 34 21.64 14.32 -25.99
CA GLN A 34 21.05 14.38 -27.32
C GLN A 34 21.02 15.83 -27.81
N ILE A 35 21.11 16.04 -29.13
CA ILE A 35 20.99 17.37 -29.74
C ILE A 35 19.63 17.42 -30.45
N ALA A 36 18.70 18.21 -29.93
CA ALA A 36 17.41 18.46 -30.57
C ALA A 36 17.48 19.70 -31.46
N VAL A 37 17.13 19.54 -32.74
CA VAL A 37 17.08 20.64 -33.71
C VAL A 37 15.69 21.25 -33.70
N VAL A 38 15.60 22.52 -33.27
CA VAL A 38 14.34 23.26 -33.15
C VAL A 38 14.38 24.47 -34.05
N GLY A 39 13.28 24.73 -34.76
CA GLY A 39 13.19 25.85 -35.69
C GLY A 39 11.87 25.89 -36.43
N GLY A 40 11.49 27.08 -36.89
CA GLY A 40 10.29 27.28 -37.72
C GLY A 40 10.32 26.44 -39.00
N GLN A 41 9.16 26.32 -39.64
CA GLN A 41 9.10 25.78 -40.99
C GLN A 41 10.04 26.57 -41.93
N SER A 42 10.76 25.88 -42.81
CA SER A 42 11.68 26.50 -43.77
C SER A 42 12.86 27.29 -43.18
N ALA A 43 13.13 27.16 -41.87
CA ALA A 43 14.32 27.75 -41.22
C ALA A 43 15.65 27.12 -41.67
N GLY A 44 15.62 26.01 -42.42
CA GLY A 44 16.82 25.31 -42.91
C GLY A 44 17.33 24.18 -42.01
N LYS A 45 16.50 23.64 -41.11
CA LYS A 45 16.85 22.51 -40.21
C LYS A 45 17.41 21.31 -40.97
N SER A 46 16.66 20.81 -41.95
CA SER A 46 17.04 19.65 -42.75
C SER A 46 18.33 19.90 -43.53
N SER A 47 18.51 21.12 -44.07
CA SER A 47 19.75 21.50 -44.77
C SER A 47 20.97 21.51 -43.85
N VAL A 48 20.82 21.93 -42.59
CA VAL A 48 21.91 21.87 -41.59
C VAL A 48 22.29 20.41 -41.29
N LEU A 49 21.30 19.53 -41.16
CA LEU A 49 21.52 18.09 -40.94
C LEU A 49 22.16 17.39 -42.14
N GLU A 50 21.71 17.68 -43.36
CA GLU A 50 22.28 17.14 -44.60
C GLU A 50 23.72 17.59 -44.82
N ASN A 51 24.02 18.85 -44.49
CA ASN A 51 25.39 19.36 -44.50
C ASN A 51 26.29 18.63 -43.50
N PHE A 52 25.73 18.11 -42.39
CA PHE A 52 26.49 17.30 -41.45
C PHE A 52 26.84 15.92 -41.96
N VAL A 53 25.94 15.30 -42.73
CA VAL A 53 26.14 13.97 -43.32
C VAL A 53 26.93 14.04 -44.62
N GLY A 54 26.82 15.15 -45.34
CA GLY A 54 27.41 15.28 -46.67
C GLY A 54 26.61 14.58 -47.76
N LYS A 55 25.31 14.31 -47.53
CA LYS A 55 24.39 13.68 -48.49
C LYS A 55 22.99 14.25 -48.36
N ASP A 56 22.22 14.20 -49.45
CA ASP A 56 20.81 14.56 -49.48
C ASP A 56 19.94 13.33 -49.19
N PHE A 57 19.39 13.21 -47.98
CA PHE A 57 18.60 12.04 -47.56
C PHE A 57 17.33 12.40 -46.80
N LEU A 58 17.13 13.67 -46.46
CA LEU A 58 15.91 14.10 -45.80
C LEU A 58 14.85 14.44 -46.87
N PRO A 59 13.56 14.20 -46.57
CA PRO A 59 12.47 14.59 -47.46
C PRO A 59 12.52 16.10 -47.77
N ARG A 60 11.99 16.51 -48.93
CA ARG A 60 11.84 17.92 -49.31
C ARG A 60 10.46 18.15 -49.90
N GLY A 61 9.78 19.24 -49.50
CA GLY A 61 8.46 19.56 -50.01
C GLY A 61 7.88 20.86 -49.44
N SER A 62 6.72 21.27 -49.96
CA SER A 62 5.94 22.37 -49.41
C SER A 62 5.08 21.87 -48.23
N GLY A 63 5.00 22.65 -47.14
CA GLY A 63 4.33 22.22 -45.91
C GLY A 63 5.27 21.64 -44.85
N ILE A 64 4.73 20.91 -43.87
CA ILE A 64 5.51 20.24 -42.82
C ILE A 64 6.21 19.03 -43.45
N VAL A 65 7.50 19.17 -43.69
CA VAL A 65 8.33 18.13 -44.32
C VAL A 65 8.65 17.01 -43.31
N THR A 66 9.15 17.37 -42.13
CA THR A 66 9.39 16.43 -41.02
C THR A 66 8.10 16.27 -40.20
N ARG A 67 7.32 15.20 -40.43
CA ARG A 67 6.04 14.93 -39.72
C ARG A 67 6.18 14.01 -38.49
N ARG A 68 7.33 13.34 -38.36
CA ARG A 68 7.71 12.49 -37.22
C ARG A 68 9.11 12.88 -36.75
N PRO A 69 9.43 12.81 -35.45
CA PRO A 69 10.79 13.00 -34.99
C PRO A 69 11.75 12.01 -35.65
N LEU A 70 12.87 12.47 -36.19
CA LEU A 70 13.91 11.60 -36.75
C LEU A 70 15.11 11.59 -35.81
N ILE A 71 15.38 10.45 -35.19
CA ILE A 71 16.57 10.22 -34.39
C ILE A 71 17.66 9.71 -35.33
N LEU A 72 18.59 10.61 -35.65
CA LEU A 72 19.71 10.38 -36.56
C LEU A 72 20.99 10.12 -35.76
N GLN A 73 21.49 8.89 -35.85
CA GLN A 73 22.75 8.46 -35.25
C GLN A 73 23.83 8.44 -36.32
N LEU A 74 24.72 9.43 -36.32
CA LEU A 74 25.90 9.47 -37.16
C LEU A 74 27.01 8.66 -36.50
N ILE A 75 27.61 7.74 -37.25
CA ILE A 75 28.67 6.84 -36.78
C ILE A 75 29.84 6.95 -37.75
N ASN A 76 31.01 7.34 -37.23
CA ASN A 76 32.24 7.33 -38.01
C ASN A 76 32.64 5.88 -38.30
N SER A 77 32.70 5.53 -39.58
CA SER A 77 33.02 4.18 -40.04
C SER A 77 33.75 4.24 -41.38
N PRO A 78 34.70 3.32 -41.65
CA PRO A 78 35.37 3.28 -42.96
C PRO A 78 34.41 2.97 -44.13
N THR A 79 33.25 2.38 -43.84
CA THR A 79 32.23 2.02 -44.85
C THR A 79 31.03 2.97 -44.78
N GLU A 80 30.60 3.50 -45.93
CA GLU A 80 29.44 4.39 -46.02
C GLU A 80 28.15 3.61 -46.32
N PHE A 81 27.21 3.60 -45.37
CA PHE A 81 25.87 3.01 -45.51
C PHE A 81 24.92 3.52 -44.43
N ALA A 82 23.62 3.30 -44.59
CA ALA A 82 22.61 3.59 -43.57
C ALA A 82 21.77 2.36 -43.21
N GLU A 83 21.22 2.33 -42.00
CA GLU A 83 20.36 1.26 -41.50
C GLU A 83 19.23 1.84 -40.63
N PHE A 84 18.01 1.35 -40.83
CA PHE A 84 16.85 1.72 -40.03
C PHE A 84 16.57 0.68 -38.94
N LEU A 85 16.09 1.14 -37.78
CA LEU A 85 15.71 0.24 -36.70
C LEU A 85 14.52 -0.67 -37.06
N HIS A 86 13.61 -0.21 -37.93
CA HIS A 86 12.45 -0.98 -38.39
C HIS A 86 12.78 -1.91 -39.58
N CYS A 87 13.97 -1.80 -40.17
CA CYS A 87 14.48 -2.66 -41.25
C CYS A 87 15.84 -3.27 -40.89
N LYS A 88 15.94 -3.90 -39.72
CA LYS A 88 17.21 -4.47 -39.23
C LYS A 88 17.83 -5.44 -40.25
N GLY A 89 19.11 -5.30 -40.49
CA GLY A 89 19.88 -6.14 -41.43
C GLY A 89 19.87 -5.67 -42.89
N LYS A 90 19.02 -4.71 -43.27
CA LYS A 90 19.05 -4.09 -44.61
C LYS A 90 19.97 -2.87 -44.60
N LYS A 91 21.06 -2.95 -45.37
CA LYS A 91 21.99 -1.82 -45.56
C LYS A 91 21.60 -1.01 -46.77
N PHE A 92 21.35 0.28 -46.58
CA PHE A 92 21.06 1.24 -47.64
C PHE A 92 22.36 1.93 -48.06
N VAL A 93 22.74 1.76 -49.32
CA VAL A 93 23.93 2.42 -49.89
C VAL A 93 23.57 3.65 -50.72
N ASP A 94 22.36 3.69 -51.27
CA ASP A 94 21.80 4.84 -51.94
C ASP A 94 20.97 5.69 -50.96
N PHE A 95 21.38 6.94 -50.75
CA PHE A 95 20.70 7.87 -49.85
C PHE A 95 19.38 8.41 -50.42
N GLU A 96 19.12 8.23 -51.72
CA GLU A 96 17.80 8.47 -52.30
C GLU A 96 16.79 7.42 -51.85
N GLU A 97 17.23 6.16 -51.68
CA GLU A 97 16.40 5.11 -51.08
C GLU A 97 16.12 5.40 -49.59
N VAL A 98 17.12 5.92 -48.87
CA VAL A 98 16.94 6.37 -47.47
C VAL A 98 15.87 7.46 -47.39
N ARG A 99 15.87 8.44 -48.31
CA ARG A 99 14.83 9.47 -48.36
C ARG A 99 13.44 8.88 -48.58
N LYS A 100 13.30 8.04 -49.62
CA LYS A 100 12.03 7.38 -49.95
C LYS A 100 11.52 6.50 -48.82
N GLU A 101 12.42 5.82 -48.11
CA GLU A 101 12.08 5.01 -46.94
C GLU A 101 11.58 5.89 -45.78
N ILE A 102 12.18 7.05 -45.50
CA ILE A 102 11.68 7.98 -44.48
C ILE A 102 10.27 8.46 -44.84
N GLU A 103 10.02 8.79 -46.10
CA GLU A 103 8.70 9.23 -46.58
C GLU A 103 7.67 8.09 -46.44
N ALA A 104 8.00 6.89 -46.94
CA ALA A 104 7.13 5.73 -46.86
C ALA A 104 6.82 5.32 -45.41
N GLU A 105 7.82 5.28 -44.54
CA GLU A 105 7.65 4.95 -43.12
C GLU A 105 6.86 6.03 -42.37
N THR A 106 7.00 7.29 -42.78
CA THR A 106 6.19 8.39 -42.25
C THR A 106 4.73 8.20 -42.65
N ASP A 107 4.46 8.02 -43.95
CA ASP A 107 3.10 7.85 -44.49
C ASP A 107 2.41 6.59 -43.97
N ARG A 108 3.16 5.51 -43.71
CA ARG A 108 2.64 4.29 -43.11
C ARG A 108 1.98 4.53 -41.74
N VAL A 109 2.52 5.46 -40.95
CA VAL A 109 2.04 5.74 -39.58
C VAL A 109 1.08 6.93 -39.55
N THR A 110 1.36 8.00 -40.29
CA THR A 110 0.56 9.23 -40.24
C THR A 110 -0.55 9.27 -41.29
N GLY A 111 -0.57 8.33 -42.25
CA GLY A 111 -1.36 8.42 -43.47
C GLY A 111 -0.89 9.55 -44.39
N SER A 112 -1.53 9.67 -45.55
CA SER A 112 -1.23 10.69 -46.57
C SER A 112 -1.77 12.09 -46.24
N ASN A 113 -2.61 12.24 -45.22
CA ASN A 113 -3.35 13.47 -44.88
C ASN A 113 -2.52 14.50 -44.06
N LYS A 114 -1.20 14.56 -44.27
CA LYS A 114 -0.29 15.54 -43.62
C LYS A 114 -0.33 15.57 -42.08
N GLY A 115 -0.81 14.51 -41.43
CA GLY A 115 -0.80 14.35 -39.98
C GLY A 115 0.61 14.22 -39.40
N ILE A 116 0.75 14.44 -38.09
CA ILE A 116 2.01 14.27 -37.36
C ILE A 116 1.91 13.13 -36.34
N SER A 117 3.04 12.54 -35.96
CA SER A 117 3.10 11.51 -34.93
C SER A 117 4.34 11.68 -34.05
N ASN A 118 4.20 11.44 -32.76
CA ASN A 118 5.28 11.52 -31.78
C ASN A 118 6.18 10.25 -31.77
N ILE A 119 5.84 9.22 -32.56
CA ILE A 119 6.63 8.00 -32.67
C ILE A 119 7.86 8.27 -33.54
N PRO A 120 9.09 8.21 -33.00
CA PRO A 120 10.29 8.56 -33.76
C PRO A 120 10.65 7.51 -34.81
N ILE A 121 11.38 7.95 -35.84
CA ILE A 121 12.09 7.08 -36.80
C ILE A 121 13.56 7.05 -36.37
N ASN A 122 14.14 5.86 -36.22
CA ASN A 122 15.55 5.69 -35.84
C ASN A 122 16.38 5.31 -37.07
N LEU A 123 17.35 6.16 -37.42
CA LEU A 123 18.23 6.01 -38.56
C LEU A 123 19.69 6.07 -38.11
N ARG A 124 20.46 5.03 -38.44
CA ARG A 124 21.92 4.99 -38.26
C ARG A 124 22.60 5.25 -39.60
N VAL A 125 23.52 6.22 -39.64
CA VAL A 125 24.32 6.52 -40.83
C VAL A 125 25.79 6.32 -40.49
N TYR A 126 26.41 5.37 -41.19
CA TYR A 126 27.82 5.06 -41.12
C TYR A 126 28.52 5.80 -42.25
N SER A 127 29.55 6.61 -41.97
CA SER A 127 30.35 7.29 -43.00
C SER A 127 31.73 7.69 -42.46
N PRO A 128 32.79 7.74 -43.28
CA PRO A 128 34.10 8.20 -42.83
C PRO A 128 34.14 9.73 -42.65
N ASN A 129 33.17 10.45 -43.22
CA ASN A 129 33.13 11.91 -43.24
C ASN A 129 32.32 12.53 -42.11
N VAL A 130 31.74 11.71 -41.21
CA VAL A 130 30.90 12.18 -40.11
C VAL A 130 31.58 11.97 -38.76
N LEU A 131 31.22 12.83 -37.81
CA LEU A 131 31.56 12.61 -36.40
C LEU A 131 30.48 11.75 -35.76
N ASN A 132 30.86 10.96 -34.74
CA ASN A 132 29.87 10.23 -33.96
C ASN A 132 28.94 11.24 -33.28
N LEU A 133 27.66 11.32 -33.63
CA LEU A 133 26.72 12.32 -33.12
C LEU A 133 25.29 11.77 -33.16
N THR A 134 24.49 12.05 -32.13
CA THR A 134 23.04 11.77 -32.16
C THR A 134 22.27 13.08 -32.25
N LEU A 135 21.55 13.26 -33.36
CA LEU A 135 20.76 14.44 -33.69
C LEU A 135 19.29 14.04 -33.76
N ILE A 136 18.41 14.90 -33.27
CA ILE A 136 16.96 14.71 -33.35
C ILE A 136 16.39 15.82 -34.21
N ASP A 137 15.94 15.47 -35.41
CA ASP A 137 15.18 16.39 -36.25
C ASP A 137 13.73 16.41 -35.76
N LEU A 138 13.23 17.59 -35.40
CA LEU A 138 11.87 17.78 -34.92
C LEU A 138 11.04 18.52 -35.97
N PRO A 139 9.72 18.28 -36.03
CA PRO A 139 8.82 19.01 -36.91
C PRO A 139 8.98 20.53 -36.78
N GLY A 140 8.92 21.23 -37.92
CA GLY A 140 9.01 22.69 -37.93
C GLY A 140 7.73 23.33 -37.41
N LEU A 141 7.86 24.38 -36.61
CA LEU A 141 6.71 25.14 -36.11
C LEU A 141 5.96 25.83 -37.26
N THR A 142 4.64 25.66 -37.29
CA THR A 142 3.70 26.29 -38.21
C THR A 142 2.64 27.04 -37.43
N LYS A 143 2.37 28.30 -37.77
CA LYS A 143 1.40 29.16 -37.07
C LYS A 143 -0.03 29.04 -37.61
N VAL A 144 -0.18 28.54 -38.84
CA VAL A 144 -1.47 28.40 -39.52
C VAL A 144 -1.54 27.00 -40.10
N PRO A 145 -2.62 26.24 -39.84
CA PRO A 145 -2.82 24.93 -40.44
C PRO A 145 -2.99 25.06 -41.96
N ILE A 146 -2.35 24.19 -42.73
CA ILE A 146 -2.43 24.18 -44.20
C ILE A 146 -2.96 22.82 -44.69
N GLY A 147 -4.03 22.83 -45.49
CA GLY A 147 -4.66 21.61 -46.01
C GLY A 147 -5.47 20.89 -44.94
N ASP A 148 -5.37 19.56 -44.86
CA ASP A 148 -6.12 18.71 -43.91
C ASP A 148 -5.52 18.68 -42.48
N GLN A 149 -4.67 19.66 -42.14
CA GLN A 149 -4.07 19.74 -40.81
C GLN A 149 -5.11 20.19 -39.77
N PRO A 150 -5.08 19.63 -38.56
CA PRO A 150 -6.02 20.00 -37.52
C PRO A 150 -5.74 21.42 -37.00
N ALA A 151 -6.77 22.11 -36.49
CA ALA A 151 -6.67 23.49 -36.04
C ALA A 151 -5.67 23.70 -34.88
N ASP A 152 -5.37 22.64 -34.12
CA ASP A 152 -4.45 22.62 -32.99
C ASP A 152 -3.04 22.10 -33.35
N ILE A 153 -2.69 22.01 -34.65
CA ILE A 153 -1.39 21.48 -35.12
C ILE A 153 -0.18 22.17 -34.49
N GLU A 154 -0.25 23.49 -34.26
CA GLU A 154 0.82 24.25 -33.59
C GLU A 154 1.05 23.74 -32.16
N SER A 155 -0.04 23.54 -31.40
CA SER A 155 0.00 23.03 -30.04
C SER A 155 0.55 21.61 -29.99
N GLN A 156 0.16 20.75 -30.93
CA GLN A 156 0.66 19.38 -31.03
C GLN A 156 2.17 19.34 -31.34
N ILE A 157 2.65 20.16 -32.27
CA ILE A 157 4.08 20.26 -32.60
C ILE A 157 4.87 20.79 -31.41
N LYS A 158 4.37 21.84 -30.73
CA LYS A 158 4.99 22.36 -29.51
C LYS A 158 5.08 21.29 -28.42
N ALA A 159 3.99 20.56 -28.17
CA ALA A 159 3.95 19.48 -27.21
C ALA A 159 4.97 18.38 -27.54
N MET A 160 5.10 18.02 -28.82
CA MET A 160 6.10 17.06 -29.29
C MET A 160 7.53 17.56 -29.07
N ILE A 161 7.84 18.83 -29.43
CA ILE A 161 9.16 19.42 -29.19
C ILE A 161 9.50 19.40 -27.70
N PHE A 162 8.56 19.77 -26.83
CA PHE A 162 8.76 19.78 -25.37
C PHE A 162 9.07 18.40 -24.78
N GLN A 163 8.64 17.30 -25.39
CA GLN A 163 9.00 15.94 -24.93
C GLN A 163 10.52 15.69 -25.01
N PHE A 164 11.21 16.37 -25.92
CA PHE A 164 12.66 16.28 -26.10
C PHE A 164 13.38 17.39 -25.34
N ILE A 165 13.00 18.66 -25.55
CA ILE A 165 13.78 19.81 -25.03
C ILE A 165 13.61 20.09 -23.53
N LYS A 166 12.56 19.56 -22.87
CA LYS A 166 12.41 19.68 -21.41
C LYS A 166 13.45 18.89 -20.63
N ARG A 167 14.06 17.87 -21.25
CA ARG A 167 15.10 17.07 -20.59
C ARG A 167 16.35 17.92 -20.39
N GLU A 168 16.85 17.98 -19.15
CA GLU A 168 18.02 18.78 -18.79
C GLU A 168 19.28 18.35 -19.55
N ASN A 169 19.36 17.06 -19.91
CA ASN A 169 20.47 16.47 -20.67
C ASN A 169 20.35 16.67 -22.20
N CYS A 170 19.36 17.44 -22.69
CA CYS A 170 19.20 17.72 -24.11
C CYS A 170 19.85 19.07 -24.47
N LEU A 171 20.79 19.07 -25.41
CA LEU A 171 21.27 20.28 -26.07
C LEU A 171 20.23 20.75 -27.09
N ILE A 172 19.97 22.05 -27.14
CA ILE A 172 18.99 22.66 -28.05
C ILE A 172 19.75 23.38 -29.16
N LEU A 173 19.55 22.95 -30.39
CA LEU A 173 20.06 23.64 -31.58
C LEU A 173 18.94 24.52 -32.15
N ALA A 174 18.96 25.81 -31.80
CA ALA A 174 17.94 26.78 -32.19
C ALA A 174 18.26 27.38 -33.57
N VAL A 175 17.63 26.86 -34.62
CA VAL A 175 17.84 27.26 -36.01
C VAL A 175 16.91 28.40 -36.38
N THR A 176 17.47 29.56 -36.72
CA THR A 176 16.74 30.79 -37.10
C THR A 176 17.28 31.33 -38.42
N PRO A 177 16.43 31.70 -39.39
CA PRO A 177 16.90 32.33 -40.62
C PRO A 177 17.24 33.81 -40.41
N ALA A 178 18.29 34.29 -41.07
CA ALA A 178 18.83 35.64 -40.90
C ALA A 178 17.93 36.73 -41.46
N ASN A 179 17.07 36.41 -42.43
CA ASN A 179 16.11 37.31 -43.03
C ASN A 179 14.85 37.54 -42.19
N THR A 180 14.82 37.03 -40.95
CA THR A 180 13.72 37.25 -40.00
C THR A 180 14.27 37.91 -38.73
N ASP A 181 13.49 38.80 -38.12
CA ASP A 181 13.87 39.42 -36.85
C ASP A 181 14.04 38.35 -35.75
N LEU A 182 15.18 38.38 -35.07
CA LEU A 182 15.58 37.43 -34.04
C LEU A 182 14.58 37.41 -32.88
N ALA A 183 14.00 38.57 -32.53
CA ALA A 183 13.01 38.68 -31.44
C ALA A 183 11.73 37.87 -31.72
N ASN A 184 11.45 37.59 -33.00
CA ASN A 184 10.32 36.81 -33.45
C ASN A 184 10.63 35.33 -33.70
N SER A 185 11.86 34.88 -33.42
CA SER A 185 12.26 33.48 -33.59
C SER A 185 11.51 32.56 -32.63
N ASP A 186 10.67 31.70 -33.20
CA ASP A 186 9.94 30.69 -32.43
C ASP A 186 10.90 29.66 -31.78
N ALA A 187 12.06 29.41 -32.40
CA ALA A 187 13.09 28.49 -31.88
C ALA A 187 13.67 28.98 -30.56
N LEU A 188 14.00 30.28 -30.49
CA LEU A 188 14.60 30.90 -29.31
C LEU A 188 13.56 31.14 -28.20
N LYS A 189 12.29 31.38 -28.55
CA LYS A 189 11.18 31.43 -27.59
C LYS A 189 11.02 30.09 -26.87
N LEU A 190 10.89 29.00 -27.62
CA LEU A 190 10.80 27.65 -27.03
C LEU A 190 12.04 27.28 -26.21
N ALA A 191 13.23 27.62 -26.70
CA ALA A 191 14.47 27.36 -25.97
C ALA A 191 14.51 28.11 -24.63
N LYS A 192 14.11 29.39 -24.59
CA LYS A 192 14.09 30.18 -23.35
C LYS A 192 13.07 29.70 -22.32
N GLU A 193 11.96 29.11 -22.74
CA GLU A 193 10.98 28.54 -21.81
C GLU A 193 11.55 27.36 -21.00
N VAL A 194 12.50 26.61 -21.56
CA VAL A 194 13.10 25.42 -20.92
C VAL A 194 14.57 25.60 -20.54
N ASP A 195 15.23 26.65 -21.03
CA ASP A 195 16.61 27.03 -20.76
C ASP A 195 16.73 28.58 -20.66
N PRO A 196 16.19 29.21 -19.60
CA PRO A 196 16.17 30.67 -19.47
C PRO A 196 17.57 31.31 -19.42
N GLN A 197 18.57 30.56 -18.93
CA GLN A 197 19.96 30.99 -18.84
C GLN A 197 20.77 30.71 -20.10
N GLY A 198 20.18 30.03 -21.10
CA GLY A 198 20.84 29.68 -22.36
C GLY A 198 22.07 28.77 -22.17
N VAL A 199 22.10 27.93 -21.13
CA VAL A 199 23.27 27.11 -20.78
C VAL A 199 23.43 25.88 -21.66
N ARG A 200 22.38 25.44 -22.33
CA ARG A 200 22.34 24.25 -23.21
C ARG A 200 21.78 24.55 -24.60
N THR A 201 21.56 25.83 -24.90
CA THR A 201 21.08 26.32 -26.19
C THR A 201 22.22 26.85 -27.06
N ILE A 202 22.28 26.41 -28.32
CA ILE A 202 23.22 26.86 -29.36
C ILE A 202 22.40 27.53 -30.46
N GLY A 203 22.70 28.79 -30.77
CA GLY A 203 22.03 29.51 -31.85
C GLY A 203 22.67 29.20 -33.21
N VAL A 204 21.86 28.86 -34.20
CA VAL A 204 22.31 28.69 -35.59
C VAL A 204 21.55 29.66 -36.47
N ILE A 205 22.29 30.52 -37.17
CA ILE A 205 21.73 31.52 -38.08
C ILE A 205 21.94 31.05 -39.52
N THR A 206 20.85 30.76 -40.22
CA THR A 206 20.86 30.27 -41.62
C THR A 206 20.51 31.41 -42.59
N LYS A 207 20.65 31.20 -43.89
CA LYS A 207 20.20 32.14 -44.94
C LYS A 207 20.82 33.55 -44.86
N LEU A 208 22.06 33.66 -44.40
CA LEU A 208 22.80 34.93 -44.31
C LEU A 208 23.06 35.56 -45.68
N ASP A 209 23.00 34.76 -46.74
CA ASP A 209 23.12 35.13 -48.15
C ASP A 209 21.85 35.74 -48.75
N LEU A 210 20.71 35.62 -48.06
CA LEU A 210 19.40 36.12 -48.50
C LEU A 210 18.93 37.33 -47.68
N MET A 211 19.85 38.02 -47.01
CA MET A 211 19.56 39.27 -46.31
C MET A 211 19.46 40.43 -47.30
N ASP A 212 18.66 41.44 -46.98
CA ASP A 212 18.49 42.61 -47.82
C ASP A 212 19.79 43.41 -47.90
N ASP A 213 20.10 43.91 -49.10
CA ASP A 213 21.30 44.71 -49.34
C ASP A 213 21.36 45.93 -48.41
N GLY A 214 22.44 46.03 -47.63
CA GLY A 214 22.62 47.07 -46.62
C GLY A 214 22.27 46.65 -45.18
N THR A 215 21.80 45.42 -44.98
CA THR A 215 21.59 44.82 -43.65
C THR A 215 22.58 43.70 -43.38
N ASP A 216 22.88 43.44 -42.10
CA ASP A 216 23.72 42.31 -41.69
C ASP A 216 23.27 41.76 -40.31
N ALA A 217 23.69 40.55 -40.00
CA ALA A 217 23.41 39.85 -38.75
C ALA A 217 24.61 39.90 -37.78
N ARG A 218 25.51 40.89 -37.91
CA ARG A 218 26.76 40.95 -37.16
C ARG A 218 26.51 40.99 -35.66
N ASP A 219 25.58 41.81 -35.18
CA ASP A 219 25.29 41.94 -33.76
C ASP A 219 24.69 40.65 -33.16
N ILE A 220 24.03 39.84 -33.99
CA ILE A 220 23.54 38.51 -33.61
C ILE A 220 24.73 37.55 -33.47
N LEU A 221 25.58 37.49 -34.49
CA LEU A 221 26.75 36.58 -34.54
C LEU A 221 27.84 36.95 -33.52
N GLU A 222 27.95 38.22 -33.16
CA GLU A 222 28.82 38.71 -32.07
C GLU A 222 28.18 38.51 -30.67
N ASN A 223 27.00 37.88 -30.60
CA ASN A 223 26.29 37.55 -29.37
C ASN A 223 25.88 38.77 -28.53
N LYS A 224 25.63 39.92 -29.17
CA LYS A 224 25.29 41.19 -28.51
C LYS A 224 23.79 41.40 -28.34
N LEU A 225 22.99 41.03 -29.34
CA LEU A 225 21.55 41.31 -29.36
C LEU A 225 20.78 40.44 -28.35
N LEU A 226 20.88 39.12 -28.49
CA LEU A 226 20.24 38.16 -27.59
C LEU A 226 21.28 37.15 -27.09
N PRO A 227 21.99 37.43 -26.00
CA PRO A 227 23.13 36.62 -25.64
C PRO A 227 22.75 35.17 -25.25
N LEU A 228 23.44 34.20 -25.86
CA LEU A 228 23.43 32.79 -25.47
C LEU A 228 24.79 32.41 -24.89
N ARG A 229 24.82 31.52 -23.88
CA ARG A 229 26.09 31.10 -23.25
C ARG A 229 27.00 30.33 -24.22
N ARG A 230 26.41 29.67 -25.22
CA ARG A 230 27.12 28.93 -26.28
C ARG A 230 27.23 29.72 -27.60
N GLY A 231 26.75 30.96 -27.63
CA GLY A 231 26.83 31.87 -28.77
C GLY A 231 26.00 31.46 -29.98
N TYR A 232 26.26 32.15 -31.10
CA TYR A 232 25.62 31.93 -32.39
C TYR A 232 26.64 31.50 -33.44
N ILE A 233 26.21 30.65 -34.36
CA ILE A 233 27.02 30.19 -35.49
C ILE A 233 26.21 30.41 -36.77
N GLY A 234 26.77 31.21 -37.67
CA GLY A 234 26.21 31.46 -38.99
C GLY A 234 26.56 30.35 -39.96
N VAL A 235 25.59 29.90 -40.76
CA VAL A 235 25.78 28.89 -41.82
C VAL A 235 25.10 29.35 -43.11
N VAL A 236 25.72 29.03 -44.25
CA VAL A 236 25.15 29.29 -45.58
C VAL A 236 24.91 27.94 -46.25
N ASN A 237 23.64 27.67 -46.53
CA ASN A 237 23.19 26.40 -47.10
C ASN A 237 23.07 26.51 -48.62
N ARG A 238 22.95 25.37 -49.31
CA ARG A 238 22.58 25.34 -50.74
C ARG A 238 21.20 25.96 -50.93
N SER A 239 21.07 26.84 -51.92
CA SER A 239 19.76 27.37 -52.34
C SER A 239 18.90 26.28 -52.99
N GLN A 240 17.60 26.53 -53.16
CA GLN A 240 16.72 25.59 -53.86
C GLN A 240 17.20 25.30 -55.29
N LYS A 241 17.72 26.32 -55.98
CA LYS A 241 18.33 26.19 -57.31
C LYS A 241 19.62 25.35 -57.29
N ASP A 242 20.44 25.49 -56.24
CA ASP A 242 21.64 24.66 -56.06
C ASP A 242 21.29 23.19 -55.81
N ILE A 243 20.18 22.92 -55.11
CA ILE A 243 19.69 21.56 -54.83
C ILE A 243 19.16 20.92 -56.12
N GLU A 244 18.33 21.63 -56.87
CA GLU A 244 17.81 21.18 -58.18
C GLU A 244 18.95 20.97 -59.18
N GLY A 245 19.96 21.83 -59.16
CA GLY A 245 21.19 21.71 -59.93
C GLY A 245 22.17 20.66 -59.41
N ARG A 246 21.82 19.89 -58.37
CA ARG A 246 22.67 18.86 -57.72
C ARG A 246 24.08 19.36 -57.40
N LYS A 247 24.21 20.58 -56.91
CA LYS A 247 25.48 21.16 -56.50
C LYS A 247 26.10 20.29 -55.40
N ASP A 248 27.32 19.83 -55.66
CA ASP A 248 28.08 19.00 -54.73
C ASP A 248 28.32 19.72 -53.40
N ILE A 249 28.28 18.95 -52.30
CA ILE A 249 28.37 19.50 -50.95
C ILE A 249 29.77 20.04 -50.67
N LYS A 250 30.84 19.47 -51.23
CA LYS A 250 32.19 20.05 -51.10
C LYS A 250 32.26 21.43 -51.73
N ASN A 251 31.63 21.60 -52.90
CA ASN A 251 31.52 22.89 -53.57
C ASN A 251 30.63 23.88 -52.78
N ALA A 252 29.59 23.39 -52.09
CA ALA A 252 28.78 24.21 -51.20
C ALA A 252 29.58 24.71 -49.97
N LEU A 253 30.35 23.85 -49.32
CA LEU A 253 31.23 24.24 -48.21
C LEU A 253 32.32 25.23 -48.64
N ALA A 254 32.88 25.04 -49.83
CA ALA A 254 33.84 26.00 -50.41
C ALA A 254 33.18 27.36 -50.70
N ALA A 255 31.94 27.36 -51.22
CA ALA A 255 31.16 28.57 -51.46
C ALA A 255 30.79 29.28 -50.14
N GLU A 256 30.39 28.54 -49.11
CA GLU A 256 30.14 29.05 -47.75
C GLU A 256 31.39 29.74 -47.18
N ARG A 257 32.55 29.08 -47.26
CA ARG A 257 33.82 29.66 -46.79
C ARG A 257 34.18 30.91 -47.58
N LYS A 258 33.98 30.90 -48.91
CA LYS A 258 34.22 32.08 -49.76
C LYS A 258 33.33 33.24 -49.34
N PHE A 259 32.04 33.00 -49.13
CA PHE A 259 31.06 34.00 -48.69
C PHE A 259 31.53 34.70 -47.41
N PHE A 260 31.87 33.94 -46.35
CA PHE A 260 32.29 34.53 -45.08
C PHE A 260 33.61 35.32 -45.19
N LEU A 261 34.54 34.90 -46.05
CA LEU A 261 35.81 35.61 -46.26
C LEU A 261 35.66 36.88 -47.11
N SER A 262 34.71 36.90 -48.05
CA SER A 262 34.44 38.04 -48.92
C SER A 262 33.49 39.07 -48.33
N HIS A 263 32.63 38.68 -47.37
CA HIS A 263 31.62 39.57 -46.80
C HIS A 263 32.24 40.57 -45.80
N PRO A 264 32.14 41.90 -46.00
CA PRO A 264 32.79 42.90 -45.15
C PRO A 264 32.42 42.80 -43.67
N ALA A 265 31.15 42.52 -43.37
CA ALA A 265 30.65 42.44 -41.98
C ALA A 265 31.01 41.15 -41.24
N TYR A 266 31.40 40.07 -41.95
CA TYR A 266 31.63 38.75 -41.34
C TYR A 266 33.08 38.25 -41.45
N ARG A 267 33.92 38.95 -42.23
CA ARG A 267 35.30 38.54 -42.51
C ARG A 267 36.14 38.26 -41.25
N HIS A 268 36.01 39.08 -40.21
CA HIS A 268 36.73 38.89 -38.93
C HIS A 268 36.18 37.72 -38.09
N LEU A 269 34.99 37.22 -38.41
CA LEU A 269 34.34 36.07 -37.75
C LEU A 269 34.46 34.78 -38.56
N ALA A 270 34.98 34.82 -39.79
CA ALA A 270 34.93 33.70 -40.74
C ALA A 270 35.46 32.36 -40.20
N ASP A 271 36.42 32.38 -39.26
CA ASP A 271 36.97 31.17 -38.62
C ASP A 271 36.07 30.56 -37.53
N ARG A 272 35.07 31.32 -37.05
CA ARG A 272 34.05 30.91 -36.08
C ARG A 272 32.66 30.76 -36.71
N LEU A 273 32.59 30.72 -38.04
CA LEU A 273 31.36 30.58 -38.81
C LEU A 273 31.49 29.41 -39.79
N GLY A 274 30.35 29.01 -40.34
CA GLY A 274 30.23 27.93 -41.32
C GLY A 274 29.97 26.56 -40.71
N THR A 275 29.50 25.66 -41.57
CA THR A 275 29.13 24.29 -41.23
C THR A 275 30.28 23.51 -40.58
N PRO A 276 31.55 23.57 -41.06
CA PRO A 276 32.64 22.81 -40.45
C PRO A 276 32.94 23.26 -39.01
N TYR A 277 32.79 24.55 -38.71
CA TYR A 277 32.95 25.06 -37.34
C TYR A 277 31.79 24.60 -36.45
N LEU A 278 30.55 24.66 -36.96
CA LEU A 278 29.37 24.16 -36.25
C LEU A 278 29.51 22.68 -35.86
N GLN A 279 29.97 21.82 -36.77
CA GLN A 279 30.21 20.39 -36.47
C GLN A 279 31.21 20.20 -35.32
N ARG A 280 32.33 20.93 -35.35
CA ARG A 280 33.36 20.87 -34.29
C ARG A 280 32.81 21.33 -32.96
N VAL A 281 32.06 22.43 -32.94
CA VAL A 281 31.43 22.95 -31.72
C VAL A 281 30.42 21.93 -31.19
N LEU A 282 29.53 21.38 -32.02
CA LEU A 282 28.54 20.40 -31.56
C LEU A 282 29.19 19.14 -30.98
N ASN A 283 30.24 18.63 -31.61
CA ASN A 283 30.99 17.48 -31.06
C ASN A 283 31.65 17.84 -29.72
N GLN A 284 32.35 18.98 -29.65
CA GLN A 284 32.97 19.41 -28.39
C GLN A 284 31.93 19.60 -27.27
N GLN A 285 30.78 20.21 -27.58
CA GLN A 285 29.73 20.44 -26.59
C GLN A 285 29.03 19.16 -26.17
N LEU A 286 28.77 18.23 -27.10
CA LEU A 286 28.23 16.92 -26.78
C LEU A 286 29.19 16.15 -25.87
N THR A 287 30.47 16.18 -26.20
CA THR A 287 31.51 15.47 -25.45
C THR A 287 31.67 16.01 -24.03
N ASN A 288 31.72 17.34 -23.88
CA ASN A 288 31.72 18.00 -22.56
C ASN A 288 30.45 17.65 -21.77
N HIS A 289 29.30 17.65 -22.43
CA HIS A 289 28.04 17.33 -21.78
C HIS A 289 27.94 15.86 -21.33
N ILE A 290 28.44 14.91 -22.14
CA ILE A 290 28.58 13.49 -21.76
C ILE A 290 29.46 13.37 -20.52
N ARG A 291 30.61 14.06 -20.49
CA ARG A 291 31.51 14.06 -19.34
C ARG A 291 30.83 14.58 -18.07
N ASP A 292 30.11 15.70 -18.16
CA ASP A 292 29.47 16.33 -16.99
C ASP A 292 28.31 15.50 -16.44
N THR A 293 27.61 14.74 -17.30
CA THR A 293 26.44 13.93 -16.93
C THR A 293 26.79 12.48 -16.52
N LEU A 294 27.92 11.95 -16.97
CA LEU A 294 28.38 10.58 -16.66
C LEU A 294 28.50 10.26 -15.16
N PRO A 295 29.04 11.14 -14.29
CA PRO A 295 29.12 10.89 -12.85
C PRO A 295 27.75 10.65 -12.21
N ALA A 296 26.76 11.49 -12.54
CA ALA A 296 25.39 11.35 -12.02
C ALA A 296 24.72 10.06 -12.53
N LEU A 297 25.01 9.65 -13.78
CA LEU A 297 24.55 8.36 -14.30
C LEU A 297 25.19 7.18 -13.55
N ARG A 298 26.50 7.24 -13.30
CA ARG A 298 27.24 6.22 -12.54
C ARG A 298 26.65 6.04 -11.14
N ASP A 299 26.40 7.15 -10.44
CA ASP A 299 25.87 7.10 -9.08
C ASP A 299 24.44 6.53 -9.03
N ARG A 300 23.60 6.83 -10.03
CA ARG A 300 22.28 6.20 -10.18
C ARG A 300 22.40 4.68 -10.42
N LEU A 301 23.27 4.27 -11.32
CA LEU A 301 23.51 2.86 -11.63
C LEU A 301 24.07 2.10 -10.42
N GLN A 302 24.98 2.69 -9.64
CA GLN A 302 25.48 2.11 -8.40
C GLN A 302 24.38 1.94 -7.35
N LYS A 303 23.53 2.94 -7.14
CA LYS A 303 22.39 2.83 -6.21
C LYS A 303 21.43 1.72 -6.62
N GLN A 304 21.10 1.64 -7.92
CA GLN A 304 20.22 0.60 -8.44
C GLN A 304 20.85 -0.80 -8.32
N GLN A 305 22.14 -0.94 -8.63
CA GLN A 305 22.87 -2.19 -8.44
C GLN A 305 22.85 -2.63 -6.97
N LEU A 306 23.13 -1.72 -6.03
CA LEU A 306 23.15 -2.02 -4.59
C LEU A 306 21.78 -2.43 -4.07
N ALA A 307 20.71 -1.79 -4.54
CA ALA A 307 19.33 -2.17 -4.19
C ALA A 307 19.01 -3.59 -4.67
N LEU A 308 19.40 -3.92 -5.90
CA LEU A 308 19.21 -5.26 -6.47
C LEU A 308 20.13 -6.30 -5.83
N GLU A 309 21.31 -5.91 -5.34
CA GLU A 309 22.30 -6.84 -4.80
C GLU A 309 21.78 -7.62 -3.60
N LYS A 310 21.00 -7.00 -2.72
CA LYS A 310 20.38 -7.67 -1.56
C LYS A 310 19.43 -8.79 -1.98
N ASP A 311 18.66 -8.56 -3.03
CA ASP A 311 17.69 -9.53 -3.52
C ASP A 311 18.40 -10.60 -4.36
N VAL A 312 19.36 -10.21 -5.20
CA VAL A 312 20.22 -11.11 -5.99
C VAL A 312 21.09 -12.01 -5.11
N GLU A 313 21.57 -11.57 -3.94
CA GLU A 313 22.33 -12.39 -2.99
C GLU A 313 21.57 -13.68 -2.61
N GLN A 314 20.24 -13.58 -2.50
CA GLN A 314 19.35 -14.72 -2.21
C GLN A 314 19.29 -15.71 -3.39
N TYR A 315 19.53 -15.22 -4.61
CA TYR A 315 19.53 -15.99 -5.85
C TYR A 315 20.93 -16.44 -6.32
N LYS A 316 22.03 -15.85 -5.83
CA LYS A 316 23.42 -16.19 -6.24
C LYS A 316 23.79 -17.66 -6.01
N HIS A 317 23.20 -18.27 -4.98
CA HIS A 317 23.40 -19.68 -4.63
C HIS A 317 22.23 -20.56 -5.06
N PHE A 318 21.22 -19.99 -5.74
CA PHE A 318 20.03 -20.71 -6.17
C PHE A 318 20.35 -21.52 -7.42
N ARG A 319 20.50 -22.84 -7.24
CA ARG A 319 20.45 -23.81 -8.32
C ARG A 319 19.06 -24.43 -8.31
N PRO A 320 18.21 -24.14 -9.31
CA PRO A 320 16.83 -24.66 -9.36
C PRO A 320 16.74 -26.19 -9.30
N ASP A 321 17.82 -26.89 -9.66
CA ASP A 321 17.87 -28.35 -9.75
C ASP A 321 18.60 -29.03 -8.58
N ASP A 322 19.04 -28.28 -7.56
CA ASP A 322 19.70 -28.88 -6.39
C ASP A 322 18.64 -29.35 -5.36
N PRO A 323 18.48 -30.67 -5.13
CA PRO A 323 17.51 -31.20 -4.18
C PRO A 323 17.72 -30.68 -2.75
N ALA A 324 18.97 -30.48 -2.32
CA ALA A 324 19.27 -30.04 -0.95
C ALA A 324 18.77 -28.62 -0.66
N ILE A 325 18.78 -27.75 -1.68
CA ILE A 325 18.27 -26.38 -1.58
C ILE A 325 16.75 -26.38 -1.49
N LYS A 326 16.07 -27.21 -2.30
CA LYS A 326 14.61 -27.37 -2.25
C LYS A 326 14.15 -27.89 -0.89
N THR A 327 14.81 -28.92 -0.36
CA THR A 327 14.55 -29.47 0.98
C THR A 327 14.72 -28.39 2.06
N LYS A 328 15.80 -27.61 2.01
CA LYS A 328 16.04 -26.53 2.98
C LYS A 328 15.00 -25.42 2.88
N ALA A 329 14.64 -25.00 1.67
CA ALA A 329 13.63 -23.98 1.44
C ALA A 329 12.26 -24.43 1.95
N MET A 330 11.85 -25.66 1.64
CA MET A 330 10.62 -26.27 2.14
C MET A 330 10.56 -26.26 3.67
N LEU A 331 11.64 -26.68 4.34
CA LEU A 331 11.75 -26.66 5.80
C LEU A 331 11.58 -25.25 6.36
N GLN A 332 12.24 -24.26 5.77
CA GLN A 332 12.13 -22.86 6.20
C GLN A 332 10.71 -22.31 6.04
N MET A 333 10.02 -22.64 4.94
CA MET A 333 8.65 -22.20 4.70
C MET A 333 7.68 -22.84 5.71
N ILE A 334 7.89 -24.12 6.07
CA ILE A 334 7.06 -24.81 7.06
C ILE A 334 7.33 -24.26 8.48
N GLN A 335 8.59 -24.00 8.85
CA GLN A 335 8.92 -23.36 10.12
C GLN A 335 8.33 -21.94 10.24
N GLN A 336 8.32 -21.21 9.13
CA GLN A 336 7.66 -19.90 9.06
C GLN A 336 6.15 -20.02 9.24
N LEU A 337 5.52 -21.00 8.57
CA LEU A 337 4.10 -21.30 8.73
C LEU A 337 3.73 -21.64 10.17
N GLN A 338 4.52 -22.51 10.82
CA GLN A 338 4.34 -22.88 12.24
C GLN A 338 4.33 -21.64 13.14
N SER A 339 5.34 -20.80 12.98
CA SER A 339 5.50 -19.55 13.74
C SER A 339 4.36 -18.56 13.49
N ASP A 340 3.93 -18.42 12.23
CA ASP A 340 2.86 -17.50 11.84
C ASP A 340 1.49 -17.98 12.34
N PHE A 341 1.22 -19.29 12.29
CA PHE A 341 -0.01 -19.89 12.82
C PHE A 341 -0.11 -19.68 14.33
N GLU A 342 0.93 -20.03 15.08
CA GLU A 342 0.99 -19.83 16.54
C GLU A 342 0.78 -18.35 16.92
N ARG A 343 1.50 -17.45 16.26
CA ARG A 343 1.35 -16.01 16.45
C ARG A 343 -0.07 -15.50 16.19
N THR A 344 -0.74 -16.01 15.16
CA THR A 344 -2.08 -15.56 14.76
C THR A 344 -3.17 -16.07 15.72
N ILE A 345 -2.98 -17.26 16.28
CA ILE A 345 -3.90 -17.85 17.26
C ILE A 345 -3.68 -17.30 18.67
N GLU A 346 -2.43 -17.08 19.09
CA GLU A 346 -2.10 -16.60 20.43
C GLU A 346 -2.10 -15.07 20.56
N GLY A 347 -2.14 -14.34 19.43
CA GLY A 347 -2.10 -12.87 19.41
C GLY A 347 -0.72 -12.27 19.67
N SER A 348 0.33 -13.09 19.64
CA SER A 348 1.69 -12.70 20.03
C SER A 348 2.58 -12.39 18.81
N GLY A 349 2.45 -11.20 18.21
CA GLY A 349 3.63 -10.53 17.64
C GLY A 349 3.73 -10.24 16.14
N SER A 350 2.68 -9.84 15.42
CA SER A 350 2.94 -9.18 14.14
C SER A 350 3.52 -7.77 14.39
N ALA A 351 4.56 -7.37 13.65
CA ALA A 351 5.04 -5.98 13.62
C ALA A 351 3.98 -5.01 13.04
N GLN A 352 2.92 -5.57 12.43
CA GLN A 352 1.75 -4.87 11.90
C GLN A 352 0.50 -5.51 12.52
N ILE A 353 0.02 -4.92 13.61
CA ILE A 353 -1.25 -5.31 14.23
C ILE A 353 -2.37 -4.66 13.39
N ASN A 354 -3.31 -5.46 12.88
CA ASN A 354 -4.47 -4.92 12.18
C ASN A 354 -5.37 -4.21 13.20
N THR A 355 -5.56 -2.89 13.04
CA THR A 355 -6.35 -2.05 13.95
C THR A 355 -7.82 -1.94 13.57
N ASN A 356 -8.21 -2.45 12.39
CA ASN A 356 -9.53 -2.21 11.83
C ASN A 356 -10.50 -3.37 12.10
N GLU A 357 -9.98 -4.61 12.17
CA GLU A 357 -10.82 -5.81 12.29
C GLU A 357 -10.22 -6.83 13.27
N LEU A 358 -11.10 -7.53 14.01
CA LEU A 358 -10.72 -8.68 14.82
C LEU A 358 -10.33 -9.86 13.92
N SER A 359 -9.19 -10.49 14.19
CA SER A 359 -8.69 -11.61 13.39
C SER A 359 -8.19 -12.77 14.26
N GLY A 360 -8.24 -13.99 13.70
CA GLY A 360 -7.63 -15.18 14.27
C GLY A 360 -8.08 -15.47 15.69
N GLY A 361 -7.12 -15.53 16.63
CA GLY A 361 -7.38 -15.84 18.03
C GLY A 361 -8.39 -14.91 18.72
N ALA A 362 -8.38 -13.61 18.40
CA ALA A 362 -9.30 -12.66 19.00
C ALA A 362 -10.75 -12.90 18.55
N LYS A 363 -10.95 -13.31 17.30
CA LYS A 363 -12.27 -13.65 16.76
C LYS A 363 -12.79 -14.97 17.32
N ILE A 364 -11.93 -15.97 17.49
CA ILE A 364 -12.26 -17.22 18.21
C ILE A 364 -12.67 -16.92 19.66
N ASN A 365 -11.95 -16.04 20.35
CA ASN A 365 -12.29 -15.63 21.72
C ASN A 365 -13.71 -15.01 21.78
N ARG A 366 -14.04 -14.14 20.82
CA ARG A 366 -15.39 -13.56 20.68
C ARG A 366 -16.46 -14.63 20.45
N LEU A 367 -16.17 -15.65 19.64
CA LEU A 367 -17.09 -16.77 19.42
C LEU A 367 -17.41 -17.52 20.72
N PHE A 368 -16.39 -17.80 21.54
CA PHE A 368 -16.58 -18.51 22.81
C PHE A 368 -17.29 -17.69 23.88
N HIS A 369 -16.96 -16.40 24.04
CA HIS A 369 -17.39 -15.63 25.21
C HIS A 369 -18.54 -14.65 24.92
N GLU A 370 -18.82 -14.34 23.66
CA GLU A 370 -19.95 -13.48 23.28
C GLU A 370 -21.00 -14.25 22.47
N ARG A 371 -20.58 -14.86 21.35
CA ARG A 371 -21.55 -15.45 20.40
C ARG A 371 -22.20 -16.72 20.94
N PHE A 372 -21.42 -17.65 21.47
CA PHE A 372 -21.95 -18.93 21.96
C PHE A 372 -22.94 -18.75 23.13
N PRO A 373 -22.63 -17.93 24.18
CA PRO A 373 -23.60 -17.57 25.20
C PRO A 373 -24.88 -16.96 24.64
N PHE A 374 -24.77 -16.08 23.65
CA PHE A 374 -25.93 -15.48 22.99
C PHE A 374 -26.79 -16.52 22.27
N GLU A 375 -26.20 -17.48 21.57
CA GLU A 375 -26.96 -18.57 20.91
C GLU A 375 -27.69 -19.45 21.94
N ILE A 376 -27.13 -19.67 23.14
CA ILE A 376 -27.84 -20.38 24.21
C ILE A 376 -29.05 -19.57 24.70
N VAL A 377 -28.85 -18.29 25.01
CA VAL A 377 -29.93 -17.41 25.51
C VAL A 377 -31.02 -17.20 24.46
N LYS A 378 -30.66 -17.11 23.17
CA LYS A 378 -31.63 -16.96 22.07
C LYS A 378 -32.62 -18.13 22.01
N MET A 379 -32.25 -19.31 22.51
CA MET A 379 -33.15 -20.46 22.56
C MET A 379 -34.14 -20.43 23.73
N GLU A 380 -34.05 -19.46 24.64
CA GLU A 380 -34.90 -19.38 25.83
C GLU A 380 -36.39 -19.33 25.50
N PHE A 381 -37.16 -19.97 26.39
CA PHE A 381 -38.50 -20.48 26.14
C PHE A 381 -39.55 -19.36 26.09
N ASP A 382 -40.67 -19.64 25.41
CA ASP A 382 -41.91 -18.97 25.77
C ASP A 382 -42.32 -19.48 27.16
N GLU A 383 -42.23 -18.61 28.16
CA GLU A 383 -42.69 -18.84 29.52
C GLU A 383 -44.11 -19.41 29.60
N LYS A 384 -44.98 -19.09 28.63
CA LYS A 384 -46.33 -19.66 28.55
C LYS A 384 -46.32 -21.09 28.03
N GLU A 385 -45.47 -21.37 27.04
CA GLU A 385 -45.30 -22.71 26.48
C GLU A 385 -44.67 -23.66 27.49
N LEU A 386 -43.61 -23.24 28.21
CA LEU A 386 -42.98 -24.05 29.26
C LEU A 386 -43.98 -24.43 30.36
N ARG A 387 -44.80 -23.48 30.83
CA ARG A 387 -45.86 -23.76 31.81
C ARG A 387 -46.90 -24.73 31.27
N ARG A 388 -47.27 -24.61 29.99
CA ARG A 388 -48.18 -25.55 29.31
C ARG A 388 -47.57 -26.96 29.23
N GLU A 389 -46.29 -27.07 28.88
CA GLU A 389 -45.57 -28.34 28.82
C GLU A 389 -45.47 -29.00 30.19
N ILE A 390 -45.15 -28.24 31.24
CA ILE A 390 -45.12 -28.73 32.62
C ILE A 390 -46.52 -29.23 33.02
N ALA A 391 -47.59 -28.48 32.72
CA ALA A 391 -48.96 -28.89 33.02
C ALA A 391 -49.34 -30.20 32.32
N PHE A 392 -48.97 -30.36 31.04
CA PHE A 392 -49.17 -31.62 30.32
C PHE A 392 -48.33 -32.76 30.88
N ALA A 393 -47.06 -32.52 31.22
CA ALA A 393 -46.20 -33.52 31.83
C ALA A 393 -46.79 -34.03 33.15
N ILE A 394 -47.22 -33.11 34.03
CA ILE A 394 -47.90 -33.44 35.28
C ILE A 394 -49.14 -34.30 35.00
N ARG A 395 -50.05 -33.86 34.13
CA ARG A 395 -51.29 -34.60 33.83
C ARG A 395 -51.02 -35.99 33.25
N ASN A 396 -50.04 -36.11 32.35
CA ASN A 396 -49.68 -37.38 31.72
C ASN A 396 -49.06 -38.38 32.71
N ILE A 397 -48.25 -37.91 33.66
CA ILE A 397 -47.64 -38.75 34.70
C ILE A 397 -48.69 -39.24 35.69
N HIS A 398 -49.65 -38.40 36.04
CA HIS A 398 -50.80 -38.79 36.86
C HIS A 398 -51.67 -39.85 36.19
N GLY A 399 -51.90 -39.71 34.87
CA GLY A 399 -52.74 -40.60 34.10
C GLY A 399 -54.13 -40.75 34.74
N ILE A 400 -54.57 -41.99 34.94
CA ILE A 400 -55.88 -42.30 35.57
C ILE A 400 -55.89 -42.18 37.10
N ARG A 401 -54.77 -41.87 37.75
CA ARG A 401 -54.64 -41.83 39.22
C ARG A 401 -54.70 -40.40 39.74
N VAL A 402 -55.39 -40.19 40.86
CA VAL A 402 -55.31 -38.93 41.62
C VAL A 402 -53.98 -38.94 42.39
N GLY A 403 -53.00 -38.19 41.91
CA GLY A 403 -51.62 -38.27 42.42
C GLY A 403 -51.41 -37.34 43.61
N LEU A 404 -50.89 -37.92 44.69
CA LEU A 404 -50.44 -37.20 45.88
C LEU A 404 -48.98 -36.72 45.74
N PHE A 405 -48.19 -37.32 44.85
CA PHE A 405 -46.75 -37.04 44.66
C PHE A 405 -46.35 -37.15 43.18
N THR A 406 -46.05 -36.01 42.56
CA THR A 406 -45.79 -35.85 41.11
C THR A 406 -44.66 -34.87 40.71
N PRO A 407 -43.90 -34.18 41.61
CA PRO A 407 -42.88 -33.21 41.18
C PRO A 407 -41.71 -33.81 40.36
N ASP A 408 -41.23 -35.00 40.72
CA ASP A 408 -39.88 -35.44 40.32
C ASP A 408 -39.80 -35.90 38.86
N MET A 409 -40.76 -36.71 38.40
CA MET A 409 -40.79 -37.21 37.02
C MET A 409 -41.12 -36.12 36.01
N ALA A 410 -41.95 -35.14 36.39
CA ALA A 410 -42.31 -34.00 35.55
C ALA A 410 -41.13 -33.03 35.43
N PHE A 411 -40.44 -32.75 36.54
CA PHE A 411 -39.18 -32.02 36.54
C PHE A 411 -38.14 -32.71 35.64
N GLU A 412 -37.94 -34.02 35.81
CA GLU A 412 -37.01 -34.82 35.01
C GLU A 412 -37.28 -34.71 33.51
N ALA A 413 -38.52 -34.93 33.09
CA ALA A 413 -38.90 -34.91 31.68
C ALA A 413 -38.63 -33.54 31.03
N ILE A 414 -38.97 -32.45 31.74
CA ILE A 414 -38.80 -31.09 31.24
C ILE A 414 -37.33 -30.69 31.20
N VAL A 415 -36.54 -31.02 32.23
CA VAL A 415 -35.09 -30.77 32.27
C VAL A 415 -34.39 -31.55 31.17
N LYS A 416 -34.67 -32.84 30.99
CA LYS A 416 -34.07 -33.64 29.91
C LYS A 416 -34.37 -33.05 28.53
N LYS A 417 -35.61 -32.61 28.30
CA LYS A 417 -35.99 -31.94 27.06
C LYS A 417 -35.21 -30.63 26.86
N GLN A 418 -35.02 -29.85 27.92
CA GLN A 418 -34.25 -28.59 27.88
C GLN A 418 -32.77 -28.85 27.58
N ILE A 419 -32.13 -29.79 28.28
CA ILE A 419 -30.71 -30.13 28.13
C ILE A 419 -30.41 -30.60 26.70
N ASN A 420 -31.28 -31.42 26.12
CA ASN A 420 -31.06 -31.93 24.77
C ASN A 420 -31.01 -30.82 23.70
N ARG A 421 -31.66 -29.67 23.93
CA ARG A 421 -31.59 -28.50 23.03
C ARG A 421 -30.24 -27.80 23.05
N LEU A 422 -29.39 -28.03 24.05
CA LEU A 422 -28.03 -27.47 24.11
C LEU A 422 -27.06 -28.11 23.09
N LYS A 423 -27.45 -29.20 22.43
CA LYS A 423 -26.64 -29.83 21.37
C LYS A 423 -26.43 -28.87 20.19
N GLU A 424 -27.51 -28.30 19.67
CA GLU A 424 -27.47 -27.43 18.48
C GLU A 424 -26.52 -26.22 18.60
N PRO A 425 -26.60 -25.34 19.63
CA PRO A 425 -25.69 -24.20 19.75
C PRO A 425 -24.25 -24.64 19.97
N SER A 426 -24.03 -25.79 20.63
CA SER A 426 -22.70 -26.32 20.90
C SER A 426 -22.03 -26.78 19.60
N LEU A 427 -22.77 -27.50 18.75
CA LEU A 427 -22.31 -27.91 17.42
C LEU A 427 -22.08 -26.70 16.51
N LYS A 428 -22.99 -25.71 16.53
CA LYS A 428 -22.83 -24.46 15.78
C LYS A 428 -21.59 -23.67 16.21
N CYS A 429 -21.25 -23.68 17.49
CA CYS A 429 -20.01 -23.07 17.99
C CYS A 429 -18.77 -23.74 17.37
N VAL A 430 -18.77 -25.07 17.26
CA VAL A 430 -17.69 -25.81 16.57
C VAL A 430 -17.56 -25.36 15.11
N ASP A 431 -18.68 -25.28 14.38
CA ASP A 431 -18.68 -24.90 12.95
C ASP A 431 -18.05 -23.52 12.73
N LEU A 432 -18.46 -22.53 13.55
CA LEU A 432 -17.95 -21.17 13.46
C LEU A 432 -16.45 -21.08 13.78
N VAL A 433 -15.97 -21.87 14.75
CA VAL A 433 -14.54 -21.91 15.11
C VAL A 433 -13.72 -22.59 14.02
N VAL A 434 -14.21 -23.69 13.45
CA VAL A 434 -13.54 -24.37 12.33
C VAL A 434 -13.45 -23.49 11.10
N GLN A 435 -14.50 -22.71 10.80
CA GLN A 435 -14.49 -21.74 9.73
C GLN A 435 -13.41 -20.67 9.94
N GLU A 436 -13.32 -20.10 11.15
CA GLU A 436 -12.29 -19.10 11.47
C GLU A 436 -10.88 -19.70 11.44
N LEU A 437 -10.70 -20.92 11.95
CA LEU A 437 -9.41 -21.61 11.91
C LEU A 437 -8.96 -21.89 10.47
N SER A 438 -9.88 -22.26 9.58
CA SER A 438 -9.60 -22.45 8.15
C SER A 438 -9.15 -21.15 7.48
N ASN A 439 -9.74 -20.00 7.86
CA ASN A 439 -9.30 -18.69 7.38
C ASN A 439 -7.87 -18.37 7.84
N VAL A 440 -7.53 -18.69 9.10
CA VAL A 440 -6.17 -18.51 9.62
C VAL A 440 -5.16 -19.32 8.80
N VAL A 441 -5.47 -20.59 8.50
CA VAL A 441 -4.60 -21.45 7.68
C VAL A 441 -4.36 -20.84 6.29
N ARG A 442 -5.41 -20.31 5.65
CA ARG A 442 -5.27 -19.62 4.36
C ARG A 442 -4.34 -18.41 4.42
N ILE A 443 -4.55 -17.55 5.40
CA ILE A 443 -3.71 -16.35 5.59
C ILE A 443 -2.24 -16.73 5.84
N CYS A 444 -1.99 -17.77 6.64
CA CYS A 444 -0.63 -18.23 6.93
C CYS A 444 0.04 -18.85 5.69
N THR A 445 -0.70 -19.62 4.89
CA THR A 445 -0.19 -20.29 3.68
C THR A 445 0.00 -19.34 2.48
N ASP A 446 -0.61 -18.16 2.47
CA ASP A 446 -0.41 -17.13 1.42
C ASP A 446 1.06 -16.69 1.28
N ARG A 447 1.83 -16.75 2.38
CA ARG A 447 3.28 -16.49 2.36
C ARG A 447 4.07 -17.54 1.57
N MET A 448 3.45 -18.68 1.25
CA MET A 448 4.00 -19.76 0.43
C MET A 448 3.66 -19.62 -1.06
N SER A 449 3.07 -18.49 -1.48
CA SER A 449 2.67 -18.22 -2.87
C SER A 449 3.76 -18.42 -3.93
N ARG A 450 5.05 -18.32 -3.56
CA ARG A 450 6.18 -18.64 -4.44
C ARG A 450 6.16 -20.08 -4.95
N TYR A 451 5.68 -21.02 -4.13
CA TYR A 451 5.57 -22.45 -4.43
C TYR A 451 4.09 -22.86 -4.36
N PRO A 452 3.31 -22.63 -5.44
CA PRO A 452 1.86 -22.79 -5.41
C PRO A 452 1.41 -24.22 -5.08
N ARG A 453 2.11 -25.24 -5.60
CA ARG A 453 1.80 -26.64 -5.30
C ARG A 453 2.06 -27.00 -3.83
N LEU A 454 3.18 -26.53 -3.26
CA LEU A 454 3.45 -26.69 -1.82
C LEU A 454 2.37 -26.00 -0.98
N ARG A 455 1.95 -24.80 -1.35
CA ARG A 455 0.88 -24.06 -0.67
C ARG A 455 -0.43 -24.86 -0.67
N GLU A 456 -0.88 -25.30 -1.84
CA GLU A 456 -2.11 -26.08 -2.00
C GLU A 456 -2.07 -27.38 -1.18
N GLU A 457 -0.96 -28.12 -1.25
CA GLU A 457 -0.84 -29.39 -0.54
C GLU A 457 -0.77 -29.18 0.98
N THR A 458 -0.09 -28.12 1.44
CA THR A 458 -0.05 -27.74 2.85
C THR A 458 -1.42 -27.33 3.36
N GLU A 459 -2.15 -26.47 2.65
CA GLU A 459 -3.52 -26.07 3.00
C GLU A 459 -4.44 -27.29 3.04
N ARG A 460 -4.34 -28.18 2.05
CA ARG A 460 -5.15 -29.41 1.95
C ARG A 460 -4.93 -30.33 3.14
N ILE A 461 -3.67 -30.62 3.50
CA ILE A 461 -3.33 -31.50 4.62
C ILE A 461 -3.87 -30.93 5.94
N ILE A 462 -3.59 -29.66 6.22
CA ILE A 462 -4.03 -29.01 7.48
C ILE A 462 -5.57 -28.93 7.55
N THR A 463 -6.22 -28.53 6.45
CA THR A 463 -7.69 -28.44 6.40
C THR A 463 -8.33 -29.82 6.59
N THR A 464 -7.76 -30.87 5.98
CA THR A 464 -8.24 -32.25 6.15
C THR A 464 -8.14 -32.68 7.62
N HIS A 465 -7.00 -32.39 8.27
CA HIS A 465 -6.83 -32.67 9.70
C HIS A 465 -7.86 -31.94 10.56
N ILE A 466 -8.06 -30.64 10.34
CA ILE A 466 -9.06 -29.83 11.06
C ILE A 466 -10.47 -30.43 10.89
N ARG A 467 -10.85 -30.88 9.69
CA ARG A 467 -12.16 -31.52 9.44
C ARG A 467 -12.32 -32.86 10.17
N GLN A 468 -11.26 -33.65 10.30
CA GLN A 468 -11.29 -34.88 11.10
C GLN A 468 -11.49 -34.56 12.58
N ARG A 469 -10.78 -33.54 13.08
CA ARG A 469 -10.89 -33.07 14.48
C ARG A 469 -12.25 -32.43 14.77
N GLU A 470 -12.85 -31.74 13.81
CA GLU A 470 -14.22 -31.23 13.88
C GLU A 470 -15.21 -32.34 14.21
N GLN A 471 -15.18 -33.44 13.46
CA GLN A 471 -16.10 -34.56 13.66
C GLN A 471 -15.95 -35.19 15.05
N MET A 472 -14.70 -35.46 15.46
CA MET A 472 -14.42 -36.00 16.80
C MET A 472 -14.88 -35.05 17.92
N CYS A 473 -14.72 -33.73 17.74
CA CYS A 473 -15.17 -32.74 18.71
C CYS A 473 -16.70 -32.71 18.80
N LYS A 474 -17.40 -32.79 17.67
CA LYS A 474 -18.87 -32.84 17.64
C LYS A 474 -19.40 -34.06 18.40
N GLU A 475 -18.82 -35.23 18.18
CA GLU A 475 -19.16 -36.45 18.91
C GLU A 475 -18.90 -36.32 20.41
N GLN A 476 -17.76 -35.74 20.81
CA GLN A 476 -17.46 -35.50 22.22
C GLN A 476 -18.45 -34.54 22.88
N LEU A 477 -18.87 -33.47 22.19
CA LEU A 477 -19.85 -32.52 22.72
C LEU A 477 -21.23 -33.16 22.86
N ILE A 478 -21.63 -34.02 21.93
CA ILE A 478 -22.88 -34.79 22.04
C ILE A 478 -22.82 -35.69 23.27
N LEU A 479 -21.69 -36.40 23.47
CA LEU A 479 -21.48 -37.24 24.65
C LEU A 479 -21.54 -36.43 25.97
N LEU A 480 -20.97 -35.23 26.01
CA LEU A 480 -21.07 -34.36 27.20
C LEU A 480 -22.53 -34.02 27.52
N VAL A 481 -23.35 -33.73 26.50
CA VAL A 481 -24.79 -33.49 26.71
C VAL A 481 -25.49 -34.79 27.15
N ASP A 482 -25.13 -35.94 26.59
CA ASP A 482 -25.70 -37.23 27.00
C ASP A 482 -25.36 -37.58 28.45
N CYS A 483 -24.17 -37.19 28.95
CA CYS A 483 -23.82 -37.29 30.36
C CYS A 483 -24.73 -36.43 31.25
N GLU A 484 -25.00 -35.18 30.86
CA GLU A 484 -25.94 -34.29 31.56
C GLU A 484 -27.38 -34.83 31.55
N LEU A 485 -27.76 -35.57 30.50
CA LEU A 485 -29.06 -36.25 30.40
C LEU A 485 -29.12 -37.53 31.26
N ALA A 486 -27.99 -38.21 31.48
CA ALA A 486 -27.96 -39.51 32.15
C ALA A 486 -28.27 -39.40 33.65
N TYR A 487 -27.84 -38.32 34.30
CA TYR A 487 -28.03 -38.14 35.74
C TYR A 487 -28.24 -36.68 36.11
N MET A 488 -29.35 -36.37 36.80
CA MET A 488 -29.59 -35.03 37.32
C MET A 488 -29.17 -34.94 38.78
N ASN A 489 -28.13 -34.15 39.05
CA ASN A 489 -27.62 -34.01 40.41
C ASN A 489 -28.42 -32.97 41.21
N THR A 490 -29.49 -33.40 41.87
CA THR A 490 -30.30 -32.53 42.74
C THR A 490 -29.62 -32.18 44.07
N ASN A 491 -28.41 -32.71 44.34
CA ASN A 491 -27.59 -32.36 45.49
C ASN A 491 -26.57 -31.25 45.19
N HIS A 492 -26.61 -30.66 43.99
CA HIS A 492 -25.69 -29.58 43.61
C HIS A 492 -25.87 -28.34 44.51
N GLU A 493 -24.78 -27.73 44.96
CA GLU A 493 -24.80 -26.61 45.93
C GLU A 493 -25.61 -25.39 45.45
N ASP A 494 -25.53 -25.07 44.15
CA ASP A 494 -26.29 -23.97 43.54
C ASP A 494 -27.78 -24.33 43.24
N PHE A 495 -28.25 -25.55 43.54
CA PHE A 495 -29.63 -25.97 43.29
C PHE A 495 -30.52 -25.63 44.49
N ILE A 496 -31.63 -24.91 44.25
CA ILE A 496 -32.50 -24.40 45.33
C ILE A 496 -33.17 -25.50 46.19
N GLY A 497 -33.31 -26.71 45.64
CA GLY A 497 -33.97 -27.85 46.28
C GLY A 497 -35.50 -27.78 46.28
N PHE A 498 -36.16 -28.95 46.38
CA PHE A 498 -37.62 -29.08 46.29
C PHE A 498 -38.38 -28.35 47.41
N ALA A 499 -37.82 -28.27 48.62
CA ALA A 499 -38.46 -27.63 49.76
C ALA A 499 -38.56 -26.09 49.61
N ASN A 500 -37.50 -25.45 49.10
CA ASN A 500 -37.47 -23.99 48.94
C ASN A 500 -38.28 -23.52 47.72
N ALA A 501 -38.32 -24.33 46.65
CA ALA A 501 -39.16 -24.06 45.48
C ALA A 501 -40.66 -24.04 45.84
N ALA A 502 -41.11 -24.97 46.70
CA ALA A 502 -42.49 -25.02 47.16
C ALA A 502 -42.85 -23.86 48.12
N ALA A 503 -41.91 -23.39 48.95
CA ALA A 503 -42.10 -22.23 49.82
C ALA A 503 -42.18 -20.90 49.02
N SER A 504 -41.43 -20.79 47.94
CA SER A 504 -41.44 -19.64 47.01
C SER A 504 -42.81 -19.46 46.31
N SER A 505 -43.56 -20.54 46.11
CA SER A 505 -44.90 -20.52 45.51
C SER A 505 -46.02 -20.00 46.43
N HIS A 506 -45.78 -19.93 47.76
CA HIS A 506 -46.81 -19.59 48.75
C HIS A 506 -47.03 -18.09 48.96
N ASN A 507 -46.11 -17.22 48.52
CA ASN A 507 -46.16 -15.77 48.72
C ASN A 507 -45.83 -15.01 47.44
N ALA A 508 -46.85 -14.69 46.63
CA ALA A 508 -46.70 -13.84 45.43
C ALA A 508 -46.29 -12.39 45.75
N SER A 509 -46.27 -11.99 47.03
CA SER A 509 -45.88 -10.66 47.51
C SER A 509 -44.50 -10.61 48.18
N ALA A 510 -43.76 -11.72 48.27
CA ALA A 510 -42.46 -11.80 48.95
C ALA A 510 -41.26 -11.94 47.99
N GLN A 511 -41.46 -11.72 46.68
CA GLN A 511 -40.38 -11.78 45.68
C GLN A 511 -39.30 -10.69 45.87
N GLN A 512 -39.52 -9.72 46.77
CA GLN A 512 -38.56 -8.64 47.07
C GLN A 512 -37.73 -8.84 48.35
N SER A 513 -37.99 -9.86 49.19
CA SER A 513 -37.38 -9.93 50.53
C SER A 513 -36.49 -11.16 50.79
N SER A 514 -36.41 -12.13 49.88
CA SER A 514 -35.56 -13.32 50.04
C SER A 514 -34.18 -13.24 49.36
N GLU A 515 -33.87 -12.20 48.59
CA GLU A 515 -32.51 -11.97 48.05
C GLU A 515 -31.55 -11.29 49.04
N ASN A 516 -32.06 -10.74 50.16
CA ASN A 516 -31.25 -9.99 51.12
C ASN A 516 -30.66 -10.82 52.27
N ALA A 517 -31.08 -12.07 52.48
CA ALA A 517 -30.66 -12.84 53.66
C ALA A 517 -29.40 -13.71 53.47
N VAL A 518 -28.84 -13.84 52.26
CA VAL A 518 -27.62 -14.63 51.98
C VAL A 518 -26.39 -13.75 51.68
N LYS A 519 -26.53 -12.41 51.73
CA LYS A 519 -25.43 -11.45 51.47
C LYS A 519 -24.66 -10.99 52.72
N SER A 520 -24.40 -11.90 53.67
CA SER A 520 -23.41 -11.65 54.73
C SER A 520 -22.31 -12.71 54.67
N GLY A 521 -21.48 -12.65 53.63
CA GLY A 521 -20.35 -13.57 53.52
C GLY A 521 -19.56 -13.61 52.21
N ARG A 522 -19.72 -12.67 51.27
CA ARG A 522 -18.93 -12.70 50.03
C ARG A 522 -18.55 -11.30 49.58
N HIS A 523 -17.25 -11.14 49.31
CA HIS A 523 -16.60 -9.94 48.78
C HIS A 523 -17.47 -9.16 47.78
N THR A 524 -17.52 -7.85 47.99
CA THR A 524 -18.04 -6.84 47.07
C THR A 524 -17.34 -6.92 45.71
N LEU A 525 -17.91 -7.66 44.76
CA LEU A 525 -17.70 -7.44 43.33
C LEU A 525 -18.45 -6.15 42.96
N GLY A 526 -17.86 -5.02 43.33
CA GLY A 526 -18.47 -3.71 43.23
C GLY A 526 -18.65 -3.25 41.79
N ASN A 527 -19.83 -2.69 41.49
CA ASN A 527 -20.08 -1.62 40.53
C ASN A 527 -19.17 -1.58 39.29
N GLN A 528 -18.96 -2.74 38.63
CA GLN A 528 -18.08 -2.82 37.47
C GLN A 528 -18.78 -2.19 36.26
N VAL A 529 -18.04 -1.35 35.55
CA VAL A 529 -18.50 -0.76 34.29
C VAL A 529 -18.53 -1.86 33.23
N ILE A 530 -19.71 -2.14 32.69
CA ILE A 530 -19.94 -3.13 31.63
C ILE A 530 -19.54 -2.56 30.27
N ARG A 531 -19.89 -1.30 29.99
CA ARG A 531 -19.56 -0.61 28.74
C ARG A 531 -19.57 0.90 28.92
N LYS A 532 -18.71 1.59 28.16
CA LYS A 532 -18.80 3.04 27.92
C LYS A 532 -18.84 3.33 26.42
N GLY A 533 -19.42 4.46 26.04
CA GLY A 533 -19.45 4.90 24.64
C GLY A 533 -20.51 5.96 24.37
N TYR A 534 -20.46 6.57 23.19
CA TYR A 534 -21.46 7.54 22.76
C TYR A 534 -22.76 6.87 22.29
N MET A 535 -23.90 7.43 22.70
CA MET A 535 -25.21 7.17 22.09
C MET A 535 -25.99 8.48 21.97
N CYS A 536 -26.91 8.55 21.02
CA CYS A 536 -27.80 9.70 20.84
C CYS A 536 -29.12 9.49 21.56
N ILE A 537 -29.60 10.49 22.32
CA ILE A 537 -30.96 10.49 22.89
C ILE A 537 -31.86 11.33 21.99
N HIS A 538 -33.00 10.77 21.54
CA HIS A 538 -33.91 11.43 20.60
C HIS A 538 -35.06 12.20 21.26
N ASN A 539 -35.59 11.71 22.38
CA ASN A 539 -36.78 12.27 23.02
C ASN A 539 -36.48 13.30 24.12
N LEU A 540 -35.52 14.20 23.88
CA LEU A 540 -35.26 15.37 24.73
C LEU A 540 -36.24 16.48 24.32
N GLY A 541 -37.27 16.75 25.13
CA GLY A 541 -38.39 17.64 24.78
C GLY A 541 -38.04 18.95 24.06
N ILE A 542 -39.02 19.44 23.28
CA ILE A 542 -38.91 20.53 22.28
C ILE A 542 -38.18 21.79 22.80
N MET A 543 -38.28 22.10 24.10
CA MET A 543 -37.62 23.25 24.72
C MET A 543 -36.11 23.10 24.98
N LYS A 544 -35.50 21.92 24.81
CA LYS A 544 -34.05 21.68 25.05
C LYS A 544 -33.24 21.29 23.79
N GLY A 545 -33.87 21.33 22.62
CA GLY A 545 -33.20 21.26 21.32
C GLY A 545 -32.72 19.87 20.93
N GLY A 546 -33.53 19.21 20.08
CA GLY A 546 -33.17 18.09 19.20
C GLY A 546 -32.57 16.84 19.84
N SER A 547 -32.35 15.83 19.00
CA SER A 547 -31.54 14.65 19.34
C SER A 547 -30.12 15.07 19.69
N ARG A 548 -29.54 14.58 20.79
CA ARG A 548 -28.18 14.93 21.24
C ARG A 548 -27.37 13.71 21.64
N ASP A 549 -26.08 13.74 21.32
CA ASP A 549 -25.12 12.73 21.71
C ASP A 549 -24.62 12.96 23.14
N TYR A 550 -24.56 11.88 23.92
CA TYR A 550 -24.03 11.87 25.28
C TYR A 550 -23.07 10.69 25.45
N TRP A 551 -22.15 10.82 26.41
CA TRP A 551 -21.28 9.73 26.81
C TRP A 551 -21.97 8.85 27.86
N PHE A 552 -22.22 7.59 27.53
CA PHE A 552 -22.90 6.64 28.40
C PHE A 552 -21.92 5.75 29.14
N VAL A 553 -22.25 5.44 30.39
CA VAL A 553 -21.56 4.49 31.26
C VAL A 553 -22.60 3.52 31.81
N LEU A 554 -22.53 2.27 31.36
CA LEU A 554 -23.39 1.18 31.78
C LEU A 554 -22.71 0.36 32.88
N THR A 555 -23.37 0.18 34.01
CA THR A 555 -22.98 -0.76 35.07
C THR A 555 -24.01 -1.89 35.16
N SER A 556 -23.78 -2.86 36.05
CA SER A 556 -24.74 -3.94 36.32
C SER A 556 -26.06 -3.47 36.93
N GLU A 557 -26.13 -2.25 37.46
CA GLU A 557 -27.30 -1.75 38.21
C GLU A 557 -27.93 -0.50 37.60
N SER A 558 -27.15 0.29 36.84
CA SER A 558 -27.62 1.57 36.31
C SER A 558 -26.97 1.90 34.96
N ILE A 559 -27.64 2.72 34.17
CA ILE A 559 -27.03 3.44 33.06
C ILE A 559 -26.99 4.93 33.35
N SER A 560 -25.79 5.51 33.33
CA SER A 560 -25.58 6.95 33.51
C SER A 560 -25.10 7.58 32.20
N TRP A 561 -25.41 8.85 31.98
CA TRP A 561 -24.83 9.59 30.87
C TRP A 561 -24.33 10.98 31.26
N PHE A 562 -23.29 11.40 30.56
CA PHE A 562 -22.50 12.59 30.82
C PHE A 562 -22.47 13.47 29.58
N LYS A 563 -22.14 14.76 29.76
CA LYS A 563 -21.99 15.70 28.64
C LYS A 563 -20.96 15.22 27.61
N ASP A 564 -19.87 14.63 28.08
CA ASP A 564 -18.69 14.23 27.31
C ASP A 564 -17.91 13.11 28.06
N GLU A 565 -16.87 12.59 27.41
CA GLU A 565 -15.97 11.54 27.91
C GLU A 565 -15.21 11.91 29.19
N GLU A 566 -15.12 13.19 29.55
CA GLU A 566 -14.44 13.61 30.79
C GLU A 566 -15.19 13.16 32.05
N GLU A 567 -16.45 12.72 31.92
CA GLU A 567 -17.32 12.21 33.00
C GLU A 567 -17.50 13.21 34.17
N ARG A 568 -17.24 14.50 33.93
CA ARG A 568 -17.32 15.57 34.94
C ARG A 568 -18.75 15.99 35.25
N GLU A 569 -19.60 16.03 34.23
CA GLU A 569 -20.99 16.50 34.36
C GLU A 569 -21.98 15.37 34.07
N LYS A 570 -22.38 14.62 35.11
CA LYS A 570 -23.41 13.58 35.03
C LYS A 570 -24.78 14.22 34.80
N LYS A 571 -25.39 13.95 33.64
CA LYS A 571 -26.70 14.51 33.27
C LYS A 571 -27.85 13.71 33.89
N TYR A 572 -27.72 12.40 33.96
CA TYR A 572 -28.73 11.53 34.56
C TYR A 572 -28.13 10.16 34.94
N MET A 573 -28.82 9.46 35.83
CA MET A 573 -28.57 8.07 36.18
C MET A 573 -29.93 7.35 36.21
N LEU A 574 -30.05 6.31 35.40
CA LEU A 574 -31.25 5.50 35.25
C LEU A 574 -31.00 4.10 35.84
N PRO A 575 -31.69 3.71 36.92
CA PRO A 575 -31.67 2.32 37.39
C PRO A 575 -32.20 1.38 36.31
N LEU A 576 -31.57 0.20 36.17
CA LEU A 576 -31.93 -0.77 35.14
C LEU A 576 -33.08 -1.71 35.54
N ASP A 577 -33.41 -1.73 36.84
CA ASP A 577 -34.42 -2.65 37.39
C ASP A 577 -35.80 -2.44 36.75
N GLY A 578 -36.40 -3.54 36.30
CA GLY A 578 -37.69 -3.56 35.61
C GLY A 578 -37.71 -2.94 34.20
N LEU A 579 -36.56 -2.54 33.62
CA LEU A 579 -36.51 -2.04 32.24
C LEU A 579 -36.44 -3.18 31.22
N LYS A 580 -37.05 -2.94 30.05
CA LYS A 580 -36.94 -3.77 28.85
C LYS A 580 -36.49 -2.94 27.66
N LEU A 581 -35.98 -3.63 26.65
CA LEU A 581 -35.49 -3.04 25.40
C LEU A 581 -36.53 -3.30 24.29
N ARG A 582 -36.72 -2.40 23.34
CA ARG A 582 -37.49 -2.69 22.12
C ARG A 582 -36.82 -2.05 20.92
N ASP A 583 -37.01 -2.66 19.76
CA ASP A 583 -36.59 -2.05 18.51
C ASP A 583 -37.58 -0.97 18.09
N LEU A 584 -37.04 0.12 17.53
CA LEU A 584 -37.84 1.20 16.96
C LEU A 584 -37.62 1.22 15.45
N GLU A 585 -38.69 1.51 14.71
CA GLU A 585 -38.60 1.65 13.26
C GLU A 585 -37.71 2.84 12.89
N GLN A 586 -36.87 2.62 11.87
CA GLN A 586 -35.99 3.65 11.35
C GLN A 586 -36.83 4.71 10.62
N GLY A 587 -36.89 5.94 11.16
CA GLY A 587 -37.58 7.04 10.51
C GLY A 587 -36.98 7.34 9.13
N PHE A 588 -37.83 7.69 8.15
CA PHE A 588 -37.51 7.85 6.72
C PHE A 588 -36.35 8.82 6.40
N MET A 589 -35.90 9.63 7.37
CA MET A 589 -34.80 10.60 7.24
C MET A 589 -33.60 10.34 8.16
N SER A 590 -33.59 9.30 9.01
CA SER A 590 -32.48 9.00 9.93
C SER A 590 -31.60 7.87 9.41
N ARG A 591 -30.28 8.10 9.31
CA ARG A 591 -29.27 7.06 9.02
C ARG A 591 -28.83 6.28 10.27
N ARG A 592 -29.26 6.68 11.47
CA ARG A 592 -28.87 6.03 12.74
C ARG A 592 -29.87 4.93 13.09
N HIS A 593 -29.37 3.84 13.65
CA HIS A 593 -30.15 2.67 14.06
C HIS A 593 -30.72 2.89 15.47
N LEU A 594 -32.03 2.75 15.66
CA LEU A 594 -32.74 3.12 16.89
C LEU A 594 -33.17 1.90 17.72
N PHE A 595 -33.16 2.08 19.04
CA PHE A 595 -33.80 1.19 20.01
C PHE A 595 -34.26 1.99 21.23
N ALA A 596 -35.15 1.44 22.05
CA ALA A 596 -35.65 2.13 23.24
C ALA A 596 -35.58 1.27 24.50
N LEU A 597 -35.32 1.92 25.63
CA LEU A 597 -35.52 1.36 26.96
C LEU A 597 -36.88 1.81 27.49
N PHE A 598 -37.71 0.90 27.97
CA PHE A 598 -39.04 1.21 28.49
C PHE A 598 -39.36 0.35 29.71
N ASN A 599 -40.32 0.78 30.52
CA ASN A 599 -40.83 -0.04 31.62
C ASN A 599 -42.13 -0.73 31.17
N PRO A 600 -42.22 -2.08 31.19
CA PRO A 600 -43.41 -2.81 30.75
C PRO A 600 -44.68 -2.51 31.53
N GLU A 601 -44.55 -2.04 32.79
CA GLU A 601 -45.70 -1.65 33.62
C GLU A 601 -46.21 -0.24 33.30
N GLY A 602 -45.67 0.40 32.24
CA GLY A 602 -46.08 1.73 31.79
C GLY A 602 -45.57 2.88 32.68
N ARG A 603 -44.64 2.60 33.60
CA ARG A 603 -43.97 3.61 34.43
C ARG A 603 -43.07 4.50 33.58
N ASN A 604 -42.90 5.76 33.99
CA ASN A 604 -41.98 6.66 33.32
C ASN A 604 -40.53 6.19 33.52
N VAL A 605 -39.77 6.11 32.43
CA VAL A 605 -38.36 5.69 32.43
C VAL A 605 -37.44 6.89 32.51
N TYR A 606 -37.77 7.97 31.81
CA TYR A 606 -36.96 9.18 31.83
C TYR A 606 -37.86 10.41 31.94
N LYS A 607 -37.85 11.07 33.10
CA LYS A 607 -38.73 12.22 33.40
C LYS A 607 -40.21 11.85 33.15
N ASP A 608 -40.86 12.52 32.20
CA ASP A 608 -42.25 12.28 31.82
C ASP A 608 -42.39 11.29 30.65
N TYR A 609 -41.26 10.77 30.14
CA TYR A 609 -41.25 9.82 29.03
C TYR A 609 -41.33 8.38 29.54
N LYS A 610 -42.27 7.63 28.96
CA LYS A 610 -42.47 6.18 29.20
C LYS A 610 -41.36 5.30 28.62
N GLN A 611 -40.55 5.86 27.71
CA GLN A 611 -39.40 5.18 27.12
C GLN A 611 -38.24 6.16 26.92
N LEU A 612 -37.01 5.66 26.87
CA LEU A 612 -35.81 6.40 26.51
C LEU A 612 -35.34 5.92 25.14
N GLU A 613 -35.34 6.81 24.14
CA GLU A 613 -35.02 6.46 22.76
C GLU A 613 -33.55 6.73 22.47
N LEU A 614 -32.82 5.69 22.06
CA LEU A 614 -31.39 5.67 21.86
C LEU A 614 -31.04 5.30 20.41
N SER A 615 -29.96 5.85 19.87
CA SER A 615 -29.45 5.42 18.57
C SER A 615 -27.92 5.41 18.47
N CYS A 616 -27.39 4.54 17.61
CA CYS A 616 -25.97 4.46 17.25
C CYS A 616 -25.76 4.64 15.74
N GLU A 617 -24.49 4.82 15.33
CA GLU A 617 -24.12 5.06 13.92
C GLU A 617 -24.19 3.79 13.07
N THR A 618 -23.83 2.64 13.62
CA THR A 618 -23.82 1.35 12.93
C THR A 618 -24.77 0.35 13.59
N GLN A 619 -25.25 -0.62 12.81
CA GLN A 619 -26.05 -1.74 13.34
C GLN A 619 -25.24 -2.57 14.34
N ASP A 620 -23.95 -2.78 14.07
CA ASP A 620 -23.04 -3.51 14.95
C ASP A 620 -22.90 -2.84 16.34
N ASP A 621 -22.89 -1.50 16.39
CA ASP A 621 -22.85 -0.77 17.65
C ASP A 621 -24.13 -0.94 18.47
N VAL A 622 -25.30 -0.89 17.80
CA VAL A 622 -26.59 -1.15 18.44
C VAL A 622 -26.62 -2.55 19.02
N ASP A 623 -26.21 -3.55 18.24
CA ASP A 623 -26.22 -4.95 18.69
C ASP A 623 -25.25 -5.17 19.85
N SER A 624 -24.08 -4.53 19.81
CA SER A 624 -23.11 -4.54 20.91
C SER A 624 -23.66 -3.83 22.17
N TRP A 625 -24.48 -2.78 22.02
CA TRP A 625 -25.07 -2.05 23.15
C TRP A 625 -26.19 -2.87 23.77
N LYS A 626 -27.07 -3.45 22.95
CA LYS A 626 -28.07 -4.43 23.39
C LYS A 626 -27.43 -5.60 24.13
N ALA A 627 -26.32 -6.15 23.62
CA ALA A 627 -25.57 -7.21 24.30
C ALA A 627 -25.05 -6.77 25.68
N SER A 628 -24.64 -5.51 25.81
CA SER A 628 -24.20 -4.94 27.08
C SER A 628 -25.37 -4.73 28.05
N PHE A 629 -26.53 -4.28 27.58
CA PHE A 629 -27.77 -4.20 28.36
C PHE A 629 -28.25 -5.57 28.84
N LEU A 630 -28.13 -6.60 28.00
CA LEU A 630 -28.44 -7.98 28.37
C LEU A 630 -27.53 -8.48 29.50
N ARG A 631 -26.22 -8.16 29.46
CA ARG A 631 -25.29 -8.43 30.58
C ARG A 631 -25.69 -7.71 31.87
N ALA A 632 -26.36 -6.58 31.75
CA ALA A 632 -26.86 -5.79 32.87
C ALA A 632 -28.29 -6.17 33.30
N GLY A 633 -28.89 -7.22 32.70
CA GLY A 633 -30.23 -7.71 33.06
C GLY A 633 -31.41 -7.01 32.38
N VAL A 634 -31.18 -6.24 31.31
CA VAL A 634 -32.23 -5.56 30.54
C VAL A 634 -32.49 -6.31 29.23
N TYR A 635 -33.70 -6.85 29.08
CA TYR A 635 -34.05 -7.80 28.01
C TYR A 635 -34.99 -7.19 26.95
N PRO A 636 -34.91 -7.59 25.68
CA PRO A 636 -35.82 -7.13 24.64
C PRO A 636 -37.28 -7.59 24.85
N GLU A 637 -38.24 -6.79 24.38
CA GLU A 637 -39.66 -7.08 24.33
C GLU A 637 -39.94 -8.09 23.22
N LYS A 638 -40.76 -9.10 23.51
CA LYS A 638 -41.22 -10.06 22.50
C LYS A 638 -42.31 -9.40 21.66
N SER A 639 -42.15 -9.34 20.35
CA SER A 639 -43.18 -8.91 19.40
C SER A 639 -44.35 -9.90 19.45
N THR A 640 -45.45 -9.53 20.10
CA THR A 640 -46.76 -10.16 19.86
C THR A 640 -47.32 -9.56 18.57
N GLU A 641 -47.35 -10.33 17.49
CA GLU A 641 -48.06 -9.98 16.26
C GLU A 641 -49.54 -9.73 16.59
N GLN A 642 -49.98 -8.48 16.45
CA GLN A 642 -51.40 -8.14 16.35
C GLN A 642 -51.85 -8.51 14.94
N ALA A 643 -52.49 -9.67 14.79
CA ALA A 643 -53.22 -10.01 13.58
C ALA A 643 -54.52 -9.17 13.50
N ASN A 644 -54.59 -8.28 12.52
CA ASN A 644 -55.82 -7.60 12.09
C ASN A 644 -56.31 -8.22 10.77
N GLY A 645 -57.59 -8.63 10.72
CA GLY A 645 -58.40 -8.52 9.51
C GLY A 645 -59.03 -9.80 8.91
N GLU A 646 -60.25 -10.11 9.38
CA GLU A 646 -61.46 -10.52 8.62
C GLU A 646 -61.52 -11.80 7.74
N GLY A 647 -62.41 -12.73 8.15
CA GLY A 647 -63.42 -13.34 7.27
C GLY A 647 -63.29 -14.83 6.91
N GLU A 648 -63.97 -15.72 7.63
CA GLU A 648 -64.88 -16.74 7.05
C GLU A 648 -65.69 -17.47 8.15
N GLU A 649 -67.01 -17.44 8.00
CA GLU A 649 -67.99 -18.19 8.80
C GLU A 649 -68.01 -19.67 8.39
N GLY A 650 -68.13 -20.59 9.34
CA GLY A 650 -68.34 -22.00 9.02
C GLY A 650 -68.27 -22.99 10.19
N TYR A 651 -69.41 -23.14 10.87
CA TYR A 651 -69.87 -24.31 11.63
C TYR A 651 -69.31 -24.60 13.04
N GLU A 652 -70.24 -24.46 13.98
CA GLU A 652 -70.24 -24.89 15.38
C GLU A 652 -69.94 -26.39 15.57
N GLY A 653 -69.26 -26.68 16.68
CA GLY A 653 -69.20 -28.03 17.24
C GLY A 653 -68.32 -28.13 18.48
N GLY A 654 -68.88 -27.84 19.65
CA GLY A 654 -68.43 -28.44 20.91
C GLY A 654 -67.69 -27.53 21.90
N THR A 655 -68.46 -26.81 22.69
CA THR A 655 -68.11 -26.22 23.98
C THR A 655 -67.59 -27.29 24.95
N GLU A 656 -66.30 -27.32 25.30
CA GLU A 656 -65.82 -27.88 26.58
C GLU A 656 -64.54 -27.18 27.08
N GLY A 657 -64.66 -26.41 28.17
CA GLY A 657 -63.59 -26.31 29.17
C GLY A 657 -62.65 -25.10 29.15
N GLN A 658 -63.16 -23.87 29.24
CA GLN A 658 -62.55 -22.91 30.19
C GLN A 658 -62.81 -23.45 31.61
N SER A 659 -62.12 -24.53 31.99
CA SER A 659 -62.05 -24.95 33.38
C SER A 659 -61.12 -23.98 34.10
N SER A 660 -61.57 -23.40 35.21
CA SER A 660 -60.67 -22.91 36.25
C SER A 660 -59.52 -23.91 36.40
N MET A 661 -58.28 -23.52 36.10
CA MET A 661 -57.14 -24.38 36.43
C MET A 661 -57.24 -24.69 37.92
N ASP A 662 -57.13 -25.97 38.25
CA ASP A 662 -57.02 -26.42 39.63
C ASP A 662 -55.89 -25.61 40.31
N PRO A 663 -56.17 -24.84 41.38
CA PRO A 663 -55.16 -24.05 42.09
C PRO A 663 -53.97 -24.89 42.55
N GLN A 664 -54.18 -26.19 42.77
CA GLN A 664 -53.14 -27.14 43.12
C GLN A 664 -52.22 -27.43 41.92
N LEU A 665 -52.77 -27.54 40.71
CA LEU A 665 -52.00 -27.75 39.48
C LEU A 665 -51.16 -26.52 39.13
N GLU A 666 -51.72 -25.31 39.22
CA GLU A 666 -50.96 -24.07 38.96
C GLU A 666 -49.75 -23.95 39.90
N ARG A 667 -49.94 -24.30 41.17
CA ARG A 667 -48.87 -24.30 42.16
C ARG A 667 -47.80 -25.35 41.88
N GLN A 668 -48.19 -26.54 41.46
CA GLN A 668 -47.24 -27.58 41.05
C GLN A 668 -46.45 -27.15 39.81
N VAL A 669 -47.12 -26.54 38.83
CA VAL A 669 -46.48 -26.00 37.61
C VAL A 669 -45.41 -24.97 37.98
N GLU A 670 -45.73 -24.01 38.84
CA GLU A 670 -44.78 -22.95 39.22
C GLU A 670 -43.62 -23.49 40.09
N THR A 671 -43.87 -24.49 40.94
CA THR A 671 -42.81 -25.16 41.70
C THR A 671 -41.83 -25.87 40.76
N ILE A 672 -42.33 -26.63 39.79
CA ILE A 672 -41.48 -27.30 38.79
C ILE A 672 -40.77 -26.27 37.91
N ARG A 673 -41.43 -25.19 37.49
CA ARG A 673 -40.80 -24.10 36.73
C ARG A 673 -39.56 -23.56 37.45
N ASN A 674 -39.68 -23.25 38.73
CA ASN A 674 -38.57 -22.73 39.54
C ASN A 674 -37.42 -23.74 39.69
N LEU A 675 -37.74 -25.04 39.82
CA LEU A 675 -36.74 -26.10 39.86
C LEU A 675 -36.04 -26.25 38.50
N VAL A 676 -36.79 -26.26 37.40
CA VAL A 676 -36.25 -26.33 36.02
C VAL A 676 -35.31 -25.15 35.78
N ASP A 677 -35.73 -23.92 36.10
CA ASP A 677 -34.90 -22.72 35.96
C ASP A 677 -33.61 -22.80 36.78
N SER A 678 -33.72 -23.22 38.05
CA SER A 678 -32.55 -23.36 38.92
C SER A 678 -31.57 -24.40 38.39
N TYR A 679 -32.06 -25.56 37.95
CA TYR A 679 -31.21 -26.62 37.41
C TYR A 679 -30.59 -26.22 36.06
N MET A 680 -31.37 -25.63 35.17
CA MET A 680 -30.90 -25.19 33.85
C MET A 680 -29.85 -24.09 33.93
N LYS A 681 -29.89 -23.21 34.95
CA LYS A 681 -28.81 -22.24 35.20
C LYS A 681 -27.48 -22.92 35.47
N ILE A 682 -27.48 -24.03 36.22
CA ILE A 682 -26.28 -24.82 36.53
C ILE A 682 -25.76 -25.47 35.25
N VAL A 683 -26.61 -26.21 34.52
CA VAL A 683 -26.20 -26.90 33.28
C VAL A 683 -25.71 -25.92 32.22
N THR A 684 -26.36 -24.76 32.08
CA THR A 684 -25.94 -23.72 31.13
C THR A 684 -24.58 -23.14 31.51
N LYS A 685 -24.31 -22.92 32.79
CA LYS A 685 -23.00 -22.46 33.29
C LYS A 685 -21.91 -23.50 32.98
N THR A 686 -22.17 -24.77 33.24
CA THR A 686 -21.25 -25.88 32.90
C THR A 686 -21.01 -25.96 31.39
N THR A 687 -22.05 -25.89 30.58
CA THR A 687 -21.97 -25.95 29.11
C THR A 687 -21.16 -24.78 28.55
N ARG A 688 -21.39 -23.56 29.04
CA ARG A 688 -20.65 -22.35 28.65
C ARG A 688 -19.16 -22.42 28.96
N ASP A 689 -18.75 -23.22 29.94
CA ASP A 689 -17.36 -23.42 30.32
C ASP A 689 -16.71 -24.61 29.59
N LEU A 690 -17.40 -25.74 29.49
CA LEU A 690 -16.84 -26.98 28.93
C LEU A 690 -16.77 -26.99 27.40
N VAL A 691 -17.72 -26.35 26.70
CA VAL A 691 -17.73 -26.36 25.22
C VAL A 691 -16.49 -25.65 24.65
N PRO A 692 -16.14 -24.41 25.06
CA PRO A 692 -14.90 -23.77 24.62
C PRO A 692 -13.64 -24.58 24.94
N LYS A 693 -13.56 -25.17 26.14
CA LYS A 693 -12.41 -26.00 26.56
C LYS A 693 -12.25 -27.25 25.69
N THR A 694 -13.36 -27.89 25.34
CA THR A 694 -13.37 -29.07 24.47
C THR A 694 -12.91 -28.72 23.07
N ILE A 695 -13.39 -27.61 22.50
CA ILE A 695 -12.96 -27.12 21.18
C ILE A 695 -11.48 -26.74 21.19
N MET A 696 -11.03 -26.01 22.21
CA MET A 696 -9.62 -25.64 22.40
C MET A 696 -8.72 -26.88 22.43
N HIS A 697 -9.09 -27.89 23.22
CA HIS A 697 -8.28 -29.09 23.38
C HIS A 697 -8.30 -29.99 22.13
N LEU A 698 -9.48 -30.28 21.60
CA LEU A 698 -9.63 -31.28 20.53
C LEU A 698 -9.35 -30.72 19.15
N ILE A 699 -9.55 -29.43 18.90
CA ILE A 699 -9.36 -28.82 17.57
C ILE A 699 -8.13 -27.92 17.57
N ILE A 700 -8.12 -26.85 18.35
CA ILE A 700 -7.12 -25.78 18.19
C ILE A 700 -5.73 -26.26 18.61
N ASN A 701 -5.58 -26.79 19.82
CA ASN A 701 -4.30 -27.30 20.31
C ASN A 701 -3.84 -28.50 19.49
N ASN A 702 -4.76 -29.39 19.11
CA ASN A 702 -4.40 -30.55 18.29
C ASN A 702 -3.95 -30.16 16.87
N ALA A 703 -4.56 -29.14 16.26
CA ALA A 703 -4.10 -28.60 14.98
C ALA A 703 -2.72 -27.93 15.10
N LYS A 704 -2.49 -27.19 16.20
CA LYS A 704 -1.17 -26.62 16.51
C LYS A 704 -0.10 -27.71 16.63
N ASP A 705 -0.37 -28.76 17.40
CA ASP A 705 0.56 -29.87 17.60
C ASP A 705 0.83 -30.61 16.29
N PHE A 706 -0.20 -30.84 15.47
CA PHE A 706 -0.06 -31.45 14.15
C PHE A 706 0.80 -30.62 13.19
N ILE A 707 0.58 -29.31 13.12
CA ILE A 707 1.37 -28.40 12.28
C ILE A 707 2.84 -28.38 12.72
N ASN A 708 3.10 -28.45 14.03
CA ASN A 708 4.45 -28.43 14.59
C ASN A 708 5.19 -29.77 14.48
N GLY A 709 4.50 -30.90 14.68
CA GLY A 709 5.11 -32.22 14.81
C GLY A 709 5.01 -33.13 13.59
N GLU A 710 3.91 -33.05 12.82
CA GLU A 710 3.55 -34.09 11.85
C GLU A 710 3.43 -33.58 10.41
N LEU A 711 3.09 -32.31 10.20
CA LEU A 711 2.87 -31.72 8.87
C LEU A 711 4.04 -31.96 7.91
N LEU A 712 5.28 -31.79 8.40
CA LEU A 712 6.46 -32.02 7.59
C LEU A 712 6.51 -33.49 7.11
N ALA A 713 6.29 -34.45 7.99
CA ALA A 713 6.31 -35.87 7.61
C ALA A 713 5.24 -36.20 6.56
N HIS A 714 4.04 -35.63 6.68
CA HIS A 714 2.97 -35.79 5.68
C HIS A 714 3.35 -35.22 4.31
N LEU A 715 3.99 -34.05 4.30
CA LEU A 715 4.47 -33.45 3.05
C LEU A 715 5.64 -34.25 2.45
N TYR A 716 6.48 -34.93 3.23
CA TYR A 716 7.48 -35.84 2.67
C TYR A 716 6.86 -37.12 2.10
N ALA A 717 5.78 -37.61 2.70
CA ALA A 717 5.09 -38.82 2.30
C ALA A 717 4.26 -38.67 1.01
N SER A 718 3.94 -37.46 0.56
CA SER A 718 3.17 -37.22 -0.68
C SER A 718 3.94 -37.55 -1.96
N GLY A 719 5.23 -37.88 -1.87
CA GLY A 719 5.99 -38.59 -2.91
C GLY A 719 6.63 -37.73 -4.01
N ASP A 720 6.20 -36.47 -4.20
CA ASP A 720 6.72 -35.61 -5.27
C ASP A 720 7.19 -34.23 -4.76
N GLN A 721 8.26 -34.26 -3.97
CA GLN A 721 8.89 -33.05 -3.42
C GLN A 721 9.44 -32.12 -4.50
N ALA A 722 9.89 -32.70 -5.62
CA ALA A 722 10.49 -31.94 -6.71
C ALA A 722 9.46 -31.04 -7.38
N SER A 723 8.24 -31.56 -7.59
CA SER A 723 7.17 -30.82 -8.24
C SER A 723 6.43 -29.89 -7.28
N MET A 724 6.30 -30.22 -6.00
CA MET A 724 5.76 -29.31 -4.97
C MET A 724 6.57 -28.01 -4.85
N MET A 725 7.88 -28.11 -5.07
CA MET A 725 8.83 -26.99 -4.99
C MET A 725 9.09 -26.32 -6.35
N GLU A 726 8.17 -26.47 -7.32
CA GLU A 726 8.19 -25.68 -8.55
C GLU A 726 7.79 -24.22 -8.27
N GLU A 727 8.60 -23.28 -8.74
CA GLU A 727 8.30 -21.84 -8.65
C GLU A 727 7.13 -21.48 -9.57
N SER A 728 6.33 -20.49 -9.19
CA SER A 728 5.32 -19.93 -10.10
C SER A 728 5.99 -19.30 -11.34
N PRO A 729 5.34 -19.34 -12.52
CA PRO A 729 5.89 -18.70 -13.73
C PRO A 729 6.18 -17.21 -13.55
N GLU A 730 5.35 -16.52 -12.76
CA GLU A 730 5.47 -15.10 -12.44
C GLU A 730 6.71 -14.79 -11.60
N GLU A 731 6.96 -15.58 -10.54
CA GLU A 731 8.15 -15.42 -9.70
C GLU A 731 9.42 -15.84 -10.45
N ALA A 732 9.34 -16.86 -11.31
CA ALA A 732 10.44 -17.25 -12.19
C ALA A 732 10.81 -16.12 -13.17
N GLN A 733 9.81 -15.50 -13.82
CA GLN A 733 10.02 -14.36 -14.71
C GLN A 733 10.60 -13.16 -13.96
N LYS A 734 10.04 -12.81 -12.80
CA LYS A 734 10.51 -11.71 -11.95
C LYS A 734 11.96 -11.90 -11.49
N ARG A 735 12.31 -13.13 -11.09
CA ARG A 735 13.70 -13.50 -10.76
C ARG A 735 14.62 -13.33 -11.96
N GLU A 736 14.19 -13.78 -13.14
CA GLU A 736 14.99 -13.65 -14.36
C GLU A 736 15.20 -12.19 -14.76
N GLU A 737 14.14 -11.37 -14.72
CA GLU A 737 14.20 -9.92 -14.99
C GLU A 737 15.14 -9.20 -14.01
N MET A 738 15.05 -9.55 -12.71
CA MET A 738 15.92 -9.00 -11.67
C MET A 738 17.39 -9.34 -11.92
N LEU A 739 17.69 -10.59 -12.28
CA LEU A 739 19.04 -11.02 -12.62
C LEU A 739 19.55 -10.31 -13.88
N ARG A 740 18.74 -10.22 -14.94
CA ARG A 740 19.09 -9.49 -16.17
C ARG A 740 19.40 -8.02 -15.87
N MET A 741 18.58 -7.35 -15.06
CA MET A 741 18.79 -5.96 -14.63
C MET A 741 20.09 -5.79 -13.84
N TYR A 742 20.35 -6.69 -12.87
CA TYR A 742 21.59 -6.63 -12.08
C TYR A 742 22.84 -6.79 -12.96
N HIS A 743 22.83 -7.75 -13.89
CA HIS A 743 23.91 -7.93 -14.85
C HIS A 743 24.07 -6.72 -15.78
N ALA A 744 22.97 -6.12 -16.24
CA ALA A 744 22.99 -4.90 -17.05
C ALA A 744 23.63 -3.72 -16.30
N CYS A 745 23.22 -3.48 -15.05
CA CYS A 745 23.81 -2.44 -14.23
C CYS A 745 25.31 -2.67 -13.99
N LYS A 746 25.71 -3.92 -13.72
CA LYS A 746 27.11 -4.29 -13.50
C LYS A 746 27.98 -4.05 -14.75
N GLU A 747 27.49 -4.46 -15.91
CA GLU A 747 28.20 -4.24 -17.18
C GLU A 747 28.26 -2.75 -17.55
N ALA A 748 27.17 -2.01 -17.35
CA ALA A 748 27.15 -0.56 -17.57
C ALA A 748 28.16 0.19 -16.67
N LEU A 749 28.26 -0.21 -15.40
CA LEU A 749 29.24 0.37 -14.47
C LEU A 749 30.69 0.04 -14.87
N ARG A 750 30.94 -1.17 -15.38
CA ARG A 750 32.25 -1.55 -15.94
C ARG A 750 32.61 -0.66 -17.13
N ILE A 751 31.68 -0.49 -18.07
CA ILE A 751 31.87 0.37 -19.26
C ILE A 751 32.15 1.83 -18.84
N ILE A 752 31.49 2.37 -17.82
CA ILE A 752 31.74 3.74 -17.31
C ILE A 752 33.09 3.83 -16.59
N GLY A 753 33.49 2.80 -15.84
CA GLY A 753 34.74 2.74 -15.08
C GLY A 753 35.98 2.90 -15.96
N ASP A 754 35.96 2.31 -17.16
CA ASP A 754 37.07 2.37 -18.13
C ASP A 754 37.36 3.79 -18.65
N VAL A 755 36.46 4.76 -18.46
CA VAL A 755 36.49 6.10 -19.07
C VAL A 755 37.09 7.18 -18.16
N SER A 756 36.87 7.06 -16.85
CA SER A 756 37.18 8.12 -15.88
C SER A 756 38.69 8.45 -15.79
N MET A 757 39.56 7.68 -16.44
CA MET A 757 41.02 7.83 -16.41
C MET A 757 41.62 8.64 -17.58
N ALA A 758 40.83 9.09 -18.58
CA ALA A 758 41.39 9.54 -19.86
C ALA A 758 41.09 10.98 -20.36
N THR A 759 40.46 11.89 -19.59
CA THR A 759 39.98 13.19 -20.16
C THR A 759 40.36 14.48 -19.40
N VAL A 760 40.77 15.53 -20.14
CA VAL A 760 41.05 16.92 -19.67
C VAL A 760 39.94 17.88 -20.13
N SER A 761 39.53 18.85 -19.31
CA SER A 761 38.32 19.69 -19.53
C SER A 761 38.67 21.09 -20.03
N THR A 762 37.76 21.69 -20.82
CA THR A 762 37.71 23.14 -21.10
C THR A 762 36.55 23.79 -20.34
N PRO A 763 36.78 24.81 -19.49
CA PRO A 763 35.72 25.43 -18.69
C PRO A 763 34.67 26.15 -19.55
N VAL A 764 33.41 26.13 -19.08
CA VAL A 764 32.28 26.82 -19.72
C VAL A 764 32.45 28.34 -19.59
N PRO A 765 32.15 29.15 -20.63
CA PRO A 765 32.19 30.60 -20.54
C PRO A 765 31.30 31.17 -19.41
N PRO A 766 31.65 32.35 -18.85
CA PRO A 766 30.92 32.98 -17.76
C PRO A 766 29.47 33.36 -18.14
N PRO A 767 28.57 33.55 -17.14
CA PRO A 767 27.17 33.92 -17.38
C PRO A 767 27.03 35.27 -18.09
N VAL A 768 26.04 35.39 -18.98
CA VAL A 768 25.76 36.66 -19.69
C VAL A 768 24.66 37.46 -18.95
N LYS A 769 24.81 38.79 -18.88
CA LYS A 769 23.89 39.70 -18.15
C LYS A 769 22.61 39.99 -18.94
N ASN A 770 21.48 40.09 -18.24
CA ASN A 770 20.12 40.27 -18.81
C ASN A 770 19.63 41.75 -18.74
N ASP A 771 20.51 42.72 -18.96
CA ASP A 771 20.22 44.15 -18.70
C ASP A 771 19.23 44.80 -19.69
N TRP A 772 18.76 44.07 -20.69
CA TRP A 772 17.88 44.58 -21.76
C TRP A 772 16.37 44.39 -21.48
N LEU A 773 15.99 43.85 -20.31
CA LEU A 773 14.60 43.57 -19.92
C LEU A 773 13.90 44.70 -19.13
N VAL A 774 14.59 45.78 -18.77
CA VAL A 774 14.03 46.86 -17.95
C VAL A 774 13.77 48.10 -18.80
N SER A 775 12.65 48.13 -19.53
CA SER A 775 12.07 49.37 -20.07
C SER A 775 10.57 49.17 -20.29
N GLY A 776 9.80 49.53 -19.27
CA GLY A 776 8.35 49.51 -19.33
C GLY A 776 7.71 49.58 -17.95
N ASP A 777 7.83 50.71 -17.25
CA ASP A 777 6.70 51.19 -16.43
C ASP A 777 6.87 52.67 -16.01
N ASN A 778 5.79 53.43 -16.24
CA ASN A 778 5.63 54.86 -15.96
C ASN A 778 5.35 55.10 -14.45
N PRO A 779 5.92 56.14 -13.82
CA PRO A 779 5.63 56.44 -12.42
C PRO A 779 4.40 57.37 -12.28
N ARG A 780 3.38 56.94 -11.54
CA ARG A 780 2.26 57.81 -11.12
C ARG A 780 2.59 58.53 -9.80
N LEU A 781 2.53 59.86 -9.87
CA LEU A 781 2.62 60.83 -8.79
C LEU A 781 1.29 60.95 -8.00
N SER A 782 1.38 61.28 -6.70
CA SER A 782 0.38 62.06 -5.93
C SER A 782 0.98 62.59 -4.61
N PRO A 783 0.49 63.73 -4.05
CA PRO A 783 1.33 64.85 -3.56
C PRO A 783 1.01 65.25 -2.06
N PRO A 784 1.24 66.50 -1.54
CA PRO A 784 2.35 66.81 -0.61
C PRO A 784 1.98 67.52 0.74
N SER A 785 3.03 67.72 1.59
CA SER A 785 3.28 68.84 2.55
C SER A 785 2.75 68.77 4.00
N PRO A 786 3.29 69.54 4.99
CA PRO A 786 4.59 70.26 5.09
C PRO A 786 5.30 70.20 6.49
N GLY A 787 6.59 70.57 6.55
CA GLY A 787 7.22 71.15 7.76
C GLY A 787 8.62 70.63 8.14
N GLY A 788 9.69 71.40 7.89
CA GLY A 788 11.07 71.15 8.37
C GLY A 788 11.35 71.71 9.78
N PRO A 789 12.61 72.04 10.20
CA PRO A 789 13.94 71.71 9.66
C PRO A 789 15.02 71.28 10.72
N ARG A 790 16.09 70.60 10.22
CA ARG A 790 17.55 70.62 10.55
C ARG A 790 18.16 70.50 11.99
N ARG A 791 19.14 69.56 12.03
CA ARG A 791 20.55 69.57 12.59
C ARG A 791 20.85 69.43 14.11
N GLY A 792 21.68 68.42 14.45
CA GLY A 792 22.90 68.62 15.27
C GLY A 792 23.30 67.59 16.36
N VAL A 793 24.46 66.93 16.17
CA VAL A 793 25.53 66.60 17.17
C VAL A 793 25.38 65.36 18.10
N THR A 794 26.50 64.92 18.69
CA THR A 794 27.08 63.56 18.90
C THR A 794 27.11 63.02 20.36
N GLN A 795 26.89 61.68 20.52
CA GLN A 795 27.39 60.68 21.54
C GLN A 795 27.13 60.83 23.08
N PRO A 796 27.21 59.77 23.95
CA PRO A 796 26.81 58.33 23.86
C PRO A 796 26.01 57.84 25.16
N PRO A 797 25.96 56.54 25.63
CA PRO A 797 24.74 55.72 25.95
C PRO A 797 24.51 55.46 27.49
N PRO A 798 23.72 54.47 28.07
CA PRO A 798 22.96 53.28 27.56
C PRO A 798 21.59 52.90 28.25
N ILE A 799 21.05 51.69 27.92
CA ILE A 799 20.14 50.74 28.65
C ILE A 799 18.73 50.42 28.05
N SER A 800 18.52 49.11 27.76
CA SER A 800 17.32 48.21 27.58
C SER A 800 15.92 48.78 27.21
N SER A 801 15.09 48.24 26.29
CA SER A 801 14.73 46.83 26.03
C SER A 801 13.94 46.65 24.70
N SER A 802 13.99 45.43 24.13
CA SER A 802 13.15 44.82 23.06
C SER A 802 13.30 45.29 21.60
N ARG A 803 14.17 44.62 20.82
CA ARG A 803 14.34 44.75 19.35
C ARG A 803 14.79 43.40 18.74
N ALA A 804 14.29 43.05 17.56
CA ALA A 804 14.76 41.95 16.70
C ALA A 804 15.48 42.50 15.44
N PRO A 805 16.71 42.03 15.10
CA PRO A 805 17.37 42.45 13.83
C PRO A 805 18.35 41.42 13.15
N PRO A 806 18.97 41.78 11.98
CA PRO A 806 19.69 40.92 11.01
C PRO A 806 21.26 40.97 11.13
N PRO A 807 22.10 40.39 10.20
CA PRO A 807 23.41 39.78 10.54
C PRO A 807 24.71 40.47 10.02
N VAL A 808 25.87 40.20 10.67
CA VAL A 808 27.27 40.17 10.10
C VAL A 808 28.31 39.55 11.11
N PRO A 809 29.57 39.20 10.72
CA PRO A 809 30.49 38.24 11.39
C PRO A 809 31.70 38.79 12.23
N GLY A 810 32.32 37.88 13.04
CA GLY A 810 33.75 37.79 13.52
C GLY A 810 34.26 38.73 14.65
N SER A 811 35.16 38.41 15.61
CA SER A 811 35.80 37.20 16.19
C SER A 811 36.77 37.61 17.35
N GLY A 812 36.87 36.84 18.47
CA GLY A 812 37.96 36.85 19.50
C GLY A 812 37.59 37.41 20.90
N ARG A 813 37.83 36.82 22.09
CA ARG A 813 38.83 35.87 22.65
C ARG A 813 38.28 35.08 23.90
N PRO A 814 38.99 34.07 24.47
CA PRO A 814 38.40 32.87 25.11
C PRO A 814 38.73 32.62 26.62
N ALA A 815 38.01 31.69 27.27
CA ALA A 815 38.47 30.63 28.23
C ALA A 815 37.28 30.00 29.02
N PRO A 816 37.38 28.82 29.67
CA PRO A 816 37.99 27.54 29.28
C PRO A 816 36.96 26.37 29.24
N ALA A 817 37.41 25.20 28.76
CA ALA A 817 36.59 24.03 28.40
C ALA A 817 36.38 23.00 29.52
N ILE A 818 35.23 22.32 29.51
CA ILE A 818 35.03 21.00 30.15
C ILE A 818 34.34 20.07 29.12
N PRO A 819 34.80 18.81 28.93
CA PRO A 819 34.58 18.06 27.69
C PRO A 819 33.48 17.01 27.79
N ASN A 820 32.83 16.72 26.65
CA ASN A 820 31.99 15.54 26.46
C ASN A 820 32.88 14.32 26.14
N ARG A 821 32.68 13.21 26.84
CA ARG A 821 33.42 11.94 26.64
C ARG A 821 32.52 10.86 26.02
N PRO A 822 33.06 9.99 25.14
CA PRO A 822 32.33 8.99 24.38
C PRO A 822 32.15 7.67 25.16
N GLY A 823 31.35 6.76 24.60
CA GLY A 823 31.03 5.45 25.16
C GLY A 823 32.25 4.54 25.43
N PRO A 824 32.10 3.50 26.26
CA PRO A 824 33.22 2.66 26.64
C PRO A 824 33.32 1.42 25.74
N GLY A 825 34.36 1.40 24.90
CA GLY A 825 35.06 0.16 24.54
C GLY A 825 35.91 -0.32 25.73
N GLY A 826 36.13 -1.63 25.80
CA GLY A 826 36.59 -2.35 26.99
C GLY A 826 38.05 -2.09 27.45
N PRO A 827 38.46 -2.70 28.57
CA PRO A 827 39.85 -2.65 29.03
C PRO A 827 40.62 -3.98 28.85
N PRO A 828 41.97 -3.93 28.75
CA PRO A 828 42.88 -5.08 28.63
C PRO A 828 43.52 -5.40 30.04
N PRO A 829 44.64 -6.15 30.22
CA PRO A 829 44.63 -7.34 31.07
C PRO A 829 45.51 -7.27 32.35
N THR A 830 45.35 -8.31 33.20
CA THR A 830 46.31 -8.95 34.14
C THR A 830 46.24 -8.74 35.67
N ARG A 831 46.16 -9.93 36.33
CA ARG A 831 46.84 -10.45 37.55
C ARG A 831 46.33 -10.16 39.00
N ALA A 832 45.71 -11.23 39.55
CA ALA A 832 46.06 -12.02 40.76
C ALA A 832 45.83 -11.51 42.21
N ASN A 833 44.72 -12.04 42.82
CA ASN A 833 44.49 -12.62 44.19
C ASN A 833 44.82 -11.84 45.49
N PRO A 834 44.31 -12.25 46.70
CA PRO A 834 43.13 -13.07 47.09
C PRO A 834 42.29 -12.50 48.27
N GLY A 835 41.09 -13.05 48.58
CA GLY A 835 40.53 -13.00 49.97
C GLY A 835 39.00 -12.94 50.20
N LEU A 836 38.39 -14.12 50.42
CA LEU A 836 37.24 -14.49 51.29
C LEU A 836 35.78 -13.94 51.06
N PRO A 837 34.74 -14.74 51.44
CA PRO A 837 33.41 -14.74 50.79
C PRO A 837 32.23 -14.22 51.65
N PRO A 838 31.06 -13.93 51.05
CA PRO A 838 29.80 -13.71 51.76
C PRO A 838 28.86 -14.95 51.77
N PRO A 839 27.81 -14.97 52.62
CA PRO A 839 27.23 -16.19 53.19
C PRO A 839 26.08 -16.83 52.38
N MET A 840 25.89 -18.12 52.64
CA MET A 840 24.89 -19.02 52.06
C MET A 840 23.59 -19.08 52.87
N ILE A 841 22.42 -19.14 52.21
CA ILE A 841 21.30 -20.08 52.47
C ILE A 841 20.48 -20.25 51.14
N PRO A 842 19.66 -21.29 50.88
CA PRO A 842 20.02 -22.47 50.09
C PRO A 842 19.12 -22.75 48.86
N SER A 843 19.69 -23.33 47.79
CA SER A 843 18.97 -23.83 46.61
C SER A 843 18.66 -25.33 46.70
N ARG A 844 17.43 -25.74 46.36
CA ARG A 844 17.00 -27.15 46.22
C ARG A 844 16.90 -27.53 44.73
N GLY A 845 17.85 -28.37 44.29
CA GLY A 845 17.71 -29.51 43.37
C GLY A 845 17.15 -29.32 41.95
N GLY A 846 18.04 -29.14 40.96
CA GLY A 846 17.70 -29.26 39.51
C GLY A 846 18.74 -29.98 38.64
N GLY A 847 19.83 -30.50 39.21
CA GLY A 847 20.99 -30.99 38.44
C GLY A 847 20.89 -32.42 37.88
N LEU A 848 19.95 -33.24 38.35
CA LEU A 848 19.82 -34.64 37.89
C LEU A 848 18.96 -34.76 36.63
N GLN A 849 17.93 -33.93 36.46
CA GLN A 849 17.05 -33.99 35.29
C GLN A 849 17.82 -33.68 34.00
N GLN A 850 18.71 -32.69 34.03
CA GLN A 850 19.42 -32.18 32.85
C GLN A 850 20.50 -33.14 32.33
N ARG A 851 21.12 -33.93 33.23
CA ARG A 851 22.07 -34.98 32.83
C ARG A 851 21.37 -36.20 32.26
N VAL A 852 20.17 -36.52 32.74
CA VAL A 852 19.37 -37.65 32.21
C VAL A 852 18.81 -37.29 30.84
N THR A 853 18.34 -36.06 30.60
CA THR A 853 17.88 -35.65 29.26
C THR A 853 19.01 -35.58 28.24
N GLN A 854 20.21 -35.12 28.62
CA GLN A 854 21.36 -35.15 27.70
C GLN A 854 21.83 -36.57 27.38
N ALA A 855 21.87 -37.47 28.36
CA ALA A 855 22.22 -38.87 28.11
C ALA A 855 21.18 -39.59 27.24
N ALA A 856 19.89 -39.32 27.45
CA ALA A 856 18.81 -39.88 26.65
C ALA A 856 18.81 -39.35 25.21
N THR A 857 19.11 -38.05 24.99
CA THR A 857 19.22 -37.49 23.64
C THR A 857 20.45 -38.00 22.90
N GLN A 858 21.58 -38.18 23.58
CA GLN A 858 22.75 -38.84 22.97
C GLN A 858 22.47 -40.30 22.63
N ALA A 859 21.81 -41.06 23.51
CA ALA A 859 21.46 -42.45 23.24
C ALA A 859 20.47 -42.59 22.07
N ALA A 860 19.48 -41.70 21.98
CA ALA A 860 18.53 -41.67 20.86
C ALA A 860 19.21 -41.30 19.53
N ALA A 861 20.14 -40.33 19.55
CA ALA A 861 20.93 -39.97 18.37
C ALA A 861 21.84 -41.12 17.91
N GLN A 862 22.46 -41.85 18.86
CA GLN A 862 23.31 -42.99 18.55
C GLN A 862 22.50 -44.18 17.98
N ALA A 863 21.29 -44.42 18.50
CA ALA A 863 20.39 -45.44 18.00
C ALA A 863 19.92 -45.14 16.57
N ALA A 864 19.53 -43.88 16.30
CA ALA A 864 19.13 -43.44 14.96
C ALA A 864 20.27 -43.56 13.94
N VAL A 865 21.52 -43.28 14.33
CA VAL A 865 22.69 -43.44 13.46
C VAL A 865 22.97 -44.92 13.16
N ASN A 866 22.84 -45.81 14.15
CA ASN A 866 23.04 -47.25 13.94
C ASN A 866 21.95 -47.84 13.03
N GLU A 867 20.69 -47.41 13.21
CA GLU A 867 19.57 -47.85 12.38
C GLU A 867 19.71 -47.38 10.92
N LEU A 868 20.23 -46.16 10.72
CA LEU A 868 20.58 -45.63 9.39
C LEU A 868 21.71 -46.46 8.75
N MET A 869 22.75 -46.81 9.52
CA MET A 869 23.90 -47.58 9.02
C MET A 869 23.54 -49.03 8.67
N ASP A 870 22.57 -49.64 9.36
CA ASP A 870 22.08 -50.97 9.00
C ASP A 870 21.11 -50.94 7.80
N ALA A 871 20.35 -49.85 7.61
CA ALA A 871 19.57 -49.64 6.40
C ALA A 871 20.43 -49.50 5.13
N PHE A 872 21.69 -49.03 5.27
CA PHE A 872 22.66 -48.96 4.16
C PHE A 872 23.43 -50.27 3.91
N LYS A 873 23.28 -51.31 4.74
CA LYS A 873 23.89 -52.63 4.52
C LYS A 873 23.01 -53.59 3.71
N ILE A 874 21.75 -53.24 3.47
CA ILE A 874 20.86 -54.03 2.61
C ILE A 874 20.66 -53.25 1.30
N LYS A 875 21.71 -53.23 0.47
CA LYS A 875 21.65 -53.10 -0.99
C LYS A 875 23.00 -53.43 -1.62
#